data_AF-A0A437RIG8-F1
#
_entry.id   AF-A0A437RIG8-F1
#
_cell.length_a   1.000
_cell.length_b   1.000
_cell.length_c   1.000
_cell.angle_alpha   90.00
_cell.angle_beta   90.00
_cell.angle_gamma   90.00
#
_symmetry.space_group_name_H-M   'P 1'
#
loop_
_entity.id
_entity.type
_entity.pdbx_description
1 polymer ?
#
loop_
_entity_poly.entity_id
_entity_poly.type
_entity_poly.pdbx_seq_one_letter_code
_entity_poly.pdbx_strand_id
1 'polypeptide(L)'
;MPRHTYECKKVAAETESEIGLICLLKQGKPAGSSVTFVVYHDGAEKHRIDGAVVADPRARAGKAATAKYVPPLVPDDKTHYVVTYKAIADGEEYKLDDEIHVWPRKAKLTTRNEDDTKPLKNFKFKVMQGGAQTGSNLVTEGDDPATLEFKLEAGKPFTLEALDPYEFIGVPAAQNGKLRELKSTGRVNFTPEFVKPKRPGDGQIIQWVNMDADPALKGTDGLGDTVEVTVGVDGDRDPTSGNTITKPLGQAGIYVYVKVVFSGPGGKKSLRNTPKTELADGLNLLSRAAVKEAATDAQWEYTGKVDLALAGGVGKFKLALGLAGGDTCTVSLGSTPACNGPTLTFTNWRKRWYELMAPDFMVMNTRVVGGVSMRDFPAAGRTVITDSGLTTFTEYEIHKSFSFTELEATTAGKGSVLPREFFGQTSGPDKRYLLTRLTMQTPPKAFDNGKGSRCMTVLLCDDIFVSDGASKGHPDRERTITTTTAEADLDLATTVSSSCVWHPVSANRTRAAADTIIALKWTANIARPTDYQGPADYDFETDVDDPTIDGTSKDRRLRIEELTQNPAPCTVVFKNPLIGNTPTTLDGAAKSAINAWLASLWTDAKVRPHGFELRFRITGFGGNANRNARFDAVRAHIQNQMGTAAPQLYKHLGLTAAGACRTGPLDWAATVNMGRSHAQRIAVDLPAVNPDDPGSLAGALSDTQCPIDVYFKFEHQVKINGNANNPWVVIKLGTEGPAAPECVSETVMHEGAHRLGLAAPAHGVPGIPAAKKIDEADAVYPHNGTLGHYYTGHGHNGGHCAYGLSDAQKGTDPFNWTTSQACKCFLYGSGGRDDSSRRRMSFCPQCQDILRGKELT
;
A
#
# COMPACT_ATOMS: atom_id res chain seq x y z
N MET A 1 -59.97 72.10 65.94
CA MET A 1 -60.20 70.79 66.59
C MET A 1 -59.03 69.88 66.24
N PRO A 2 -58.29 69.31 67.20
CA PRO A 2 -57.17 68.45 66.88
C PRO A 2 -57.67 67.07 66.44
N ARG A 3 -57.25 66.62 65.25
CA ARG A 3 -57.38 65.22 64.82
C ARG A 3 -56.49 64.38 65.73
N HIS A 4 -57.09 63.49 66.52
CA HIS A 4 -56.35 62.52 67.31
C HIS A 4 -55.88 61.39 66.40
N THR A 5 -54.56 61.29 66.23
CA THR A 5 -53.86 60.13 65.69
C THR A 5 -53.85 59.02 66.74
N TYR A 6 -54.27 57.81 66.35
CA TYR A 6 -54.12 56.58 67.13
C TYR A 6 -52.86 55.88 66.63
N GLU A 7 -52.05 55.33 67.54
CA GLU A 7 -50.83 54.60 67.17
C GLU A 7 -50.91 53.19 67.76
N CYS A 8 -50.96 52.18 66.89
CA CYS A 8 -50.79 50.77 67.25
C CYS A 8 -49.50 50.24 66.60
N LYS A 9 -48.67 49.53 67.36
CA LYS A 9 -47.40 48.98 66.87
C LYS A 9 -47.53 47.51 66.50
N LYS A 10 -46.99 47.19 65.32
CA LYS A 10 -46.80 45.85 64.77
C LYS A 10 -45.83 45.04 65.67
N VAL A 11 -46.29 43.92 66.22
CA VAL A 11 -45.42 42.92 66.88
C VAL A 11 -45.34 41.73 65.93
N ALA A 12 -44.15 41.46 65.39
CA ALA A 12 -43.89 40.28 64.57
C ALA A 12 -43.26 39.18 65.44
N ALA A 13 -43.84 37.98 65.41
CA ALA A 13 -43.21 36.75 65.89
C ALA A 13 -43.28 35.68 64.80
N GLU A 14 -42.17 34.95 64.64
CA GLU A 14 -41.92 33.94 63.62
C GLU A 14 -42.57 32.60 64.00
N THR A 15 -43.11 31.87 62.99
CA THR A 15 -43.99 30.68 63.08
C THR A 15 -45.45 31.02 63.37
N GLU A 16 -46.43 30.24 62.83
CA GLU A 16 -47.88 30.57 62.66
C GLU A 16 -48.32 31.87 63.36
N SER A 17 -48.13 33.00 62.68
CA SER A 17 -47.96 34.26 63.40
C SER A 17 -49.33 34.79 63.75
N GLU A 18 -49.74 34.49 64.98
CA GLU A 18 -50.81 35.19 65.68
C GLU A 18 -50.58 36.70 65.53
N ILE A 19 -51.55 37.38 64.94
CA ILE A 19 -51.66 38.83 64.92
C ILE A 19 -52.21 39.24 66.29
N GLY A 20 -51.45 40.04 67.03
CA GLY A 20 -51.95 40.72 68.21
C GLY A 20 -52.88 41.86 67.80
N LEU A 21 -54.17 41.74 68.09
CA LEU A 21 -55.15 42.81 67.93
C LEU A 21 -55.14 43.65 69.20
N ILE A 22 -54.95 44.96 69.07
CA ILE A 22 -54.88 45.88 70.22
C ILE A 22 -55.75 47.10 69.95
N CYS A 23 -56.61 47.44 70.90
CA CYS A 23 -57.44 48.64 70.85
C CYS A 23 -57.30 49.45 72.14
N LEU A 24 -56.81 50.70 72.03
CA LEU A 24 -56.67 51.61 73.18
C LEU A 24 -58.04 52.20 73.55
N LEU A 25 -58.52 51.93 74.77
CA LEU A 25 -59.85 52.36 75.22
C LEU A 25 -59.81 53.80 75.77
N LYS A 26 -60.78 54.63 75.38
CA LYS A 26 -60.81 56.07 75.72
C LYS A 26 -61.22 56.38 77.17
N GLN A 27 -61.92 55.47 77.82
CA GLN A 27 -62.41 55.60 79.20
C GLN A 27 -61.89 54.39 79.98
N GLY A 28 -61.51 54.55 81.25
CA GLY A 28 -60.89 53.51 82.07
C GLY A 28 -61.84 52.36 82.41
N LYS A 29 -62.22 51.57 81.41
CA LYS A 29 -63.20 50.48 81.53
C LYS A 29 -62.75 49.45 82.57
N PRO A 30 -63.63 48.91 83.42
CA PRO A 30 -63.27 47.86 84.37
C PRO A 30 -62.76 46.61 83.65
N ALA A 31 -61.93 45.79 84.33
CA ALA A 31 -61.32 44.60 83.72
C ALA A 31 -62.33 43.54 83.24
N GLY A 32 -63.60 43.64 83.68
CA GLY A 32 -64.71 42.76 83.29
C GLY A 32 -65.57 43.25 82.11
N SER A 33 -65.22 44.35 81.43
CA SER A 33 -65.94 44.78 80.23
C SER A 33 -65.78 43.75 79.10
N SER A 34 -66.90 43.37 78.46
CA SER A 34 -66.87 42.51 77.28
C SER A 34 -66.40 43.31 76.07
N VAL A 35 -65.27 42.92 75.50
CA VAL A 35 -64.77 43.48 74.24
C VAL A 35 -64.80 42.38 73.18
N THR A 36 -65.31 42.69 72.00
CA THR A 36 -65.27 41.78 70.86
C THR A 36 -64.55 42.45 69.70
N PHE A 37 -63.48 41.82 69.22
CA PHE A 37 -62.80 42.20 67.99
C PHE A 37 -63.53 41.60 66.79
N VAL A 38 -63.92 42.45 65.84
CA VAL A 38 -64.50 42.05 64.56
C VAL A 38 -63.44 42.21 63.49
N VAL A 39 -63.05 41.09 62.87
CA VAL A 39 -61.94 41.01 61.90
C VAL A 39 -62.50 40.89 60.48
N TYR A 40 -61.95 41.69 59.58
CA TYR A 40 -62.32 41.77 58.18
C TYR A 40 -61.18 41.29 57.29
N HIS A 41 -61.48 40.50 56.25
CA HIS A 41 -60.55 40.19 55.16
C HIS A 41 -61.04 40.88 53.89
N ASP A 42 -60.20 41.74 53.31
CA ASP A 42 -60.52 42.54 52.13
C ASP A 42 -61.87 43.27 52.28
N GLY A 43 -62.15 43.78 53.48
CA GLY A 43 -63.38 44.51 53.83
C GLY A 43 -64.60 43.63 54.18
N ALA A 44 -64.52 42.30 54.05
CA ALA A 44 -65.59 41.39 54.44
C ALA A 44 -65.39 40.84 55.87
N GLU A 45 -66.40 40.93 56.73
CA GLU A 45 -66.35 40.37 58.09
C GLU A 45 -66.16 38.85 58.03
N LYS A 46 -65.17 38.33 58.76
CA LYS A 46 -64.85 36.90 58.79
C LYS A 46 -64.91 36.30 60.18
N HIS A 47 -64.43 37.02 61.19
CA HIS A 47 -64.32 36.50 62.55
C HIS A 47 -64.77 37.53 63.59
N ARG A 48 -65.33 37.02 64.69
CA ARG A 48 -65.54 37.75 65.93
C ARG A 48 -64.76 37.04 67.04
N ILE A 49 -63.94 37.78 67.76
CA ILE A 49 -62.99 37.24 68.74
C ILE A 49 -63.16 38.00 70.03
N ASP A 50 -63.40 37.29 71.13
CA ASP A 50 -63.48 37.93 72.43
C ASP A 50 -62.10 38.45 72.85
N GLY A 51 -62.05 39.71 73.26
CA GLY A 51 -60.88 40.42 73.72
C GLY A 51 -60.84 40.54 75.23
N ALA A 52 -59.64 40.57 75.79
CA ALA A 52 -59.42 40.83 77.21
C ALA A 52 -58.98 42.28 77.43
N VAL A 53 -59.48 42.93 78.48
CA VAL A 53 -59.03 44.26 78.90
C VAL A 53 -57.80 44.11 79.78
N VAL A 54 -56.66 44.59 79.32
CA VAL A 54 -55.37 44.56 80.02
C VAL A 54 -54.90 45.97 80.35
N ALA A 55 -54.05 46.10 81.37
CA ALA A 55 -53.37 47.37 81.63
C ALA A 55 -52.39 47.67 80.49
N ASP A 56 -52.46 48.87 79.91
CA ASP A 56 -51.53 49.32 78.89
C ASP A 56 -51.15 50.79 79.15
N PRO A 57 -49.88 51.09 79.46
CA PRO A 57 -49.44 52.43 79.79
C PRO A 57 -49.52 53.41 78.62
N ARG A 58 -49.72 52.92 77.38
CA ARG A 58 -49.88 53.76 76.18
C ARG A 58 -51.31 54.27 76.00
N ALA A 59 -52.29 53.64 76.64
CA ALA A 59 -53.67 54.10 76.60
C ALA A 59 -53.85 55.31 77.53
N ARG A 60 -54.58 56.34 77.08
CA ARG A 60 -54.86 57.54 77.89
C ARG A 60 -55.57 57.23 79.22
N ALA A 61 -56.30 56.12 79.28
CA ALA A 61 -56.98 55.63 80.48
C ALA A 61 -56.28 54.43 81.15
N GLY A 62 -55.04 54.10 80.75
CA GLY A 62 -54.22 53.04 81.33
C GLY A 62 -54.65 51.60 80.98
N LYS A 63 -55.62 51.41 80.08
CA LYS A 63 -56.15 50.09 79.69
C LYS A 63 -56.34 49.96 78.17
N ALA A 64 -56.02 48.78 77.64
CA ALA A 64 -56.25 48.40 76.25
C ALA A 64 -57.02 47.08 76.18
N ALA A 65 -57.82 46.89 75.14
CA ALA A 65 -58.33 45.58 74.80
C ALA A 65 -57.30 44.85 73.93
N THR A 66 -57.09 43.56 74.16
CA THR A 66 -56.20 42.72 73.36
C THR A 66 -56.85 41.40 72.99
N ALA A 67 -56.63 40.94 71.77
CA ALA A 67 -56.96 39.59 71.31
C ALA A 67 -55.84 39.02 70.43
N LYS A 68 -55.82 37.71 70.26
CA LYS A 68 -54.92 37.03 69.34
C LYS A 68 -55.72 36.51 68.16
N TYR A 69 -55.20 36.70 66.96
CA TYR A 69 -55.85 36.25 65.74
C TYR A 69 -54.89 35.46 64.86
N VAL A 70 -55.22 34.21 64.53
CA VAL A 70 -54.46 33.41 63.56
C VAL A 70 -55.08 33.63 62.18
N PRO A 71 -54.41 34.37 61.28
CA PRO A 71 -54.93 34.57 59.93
C PRO A 71 -54.96 33.23 59.17
N PRO A 72 -56.03 32.91 58.41
CA PRO A 72 -56.04 31.75 57.54
C PRO A 72 -55.01 31.89 56.42
N LEU A 73 -54.72 30.78 55.74
CA LEU A 73 -53.89 30.77 54.55
C LEU A 73 -54.40 31.77 53.52
N VAL A 74 -53.47 32.47 52.86
CA VAL A 74 -53.80 33.32 51.72
C VAL A 74 -54.42 32.43 50.63
N PRO A 75 -55.60 32.79 50.08
CA PRO A 75 -56.19 32.06 48.96
C PRO A 75 -55.20 31.90 47.81
N ASP A 76 -55.21 30.74 47.15
CA ASP A 76 -54.22 30.38 46.13
C ASP A 76 -54.22 31.34 44.93
N ASP A 77 -55.33 32.02 44.66
CA ASP A 77 -55.53 32.99 43.58
C ASP A 77 -55.14 34.43 43.96
N LYS A 78 -54.65 34.66 45.18
CA LYS A 78 -54.26 35.98 45.68
C LYS A 78 -52.79 36.06 46.04
N THR A 79 -52.17 37.23 45.79
CA THR A 79 -50.79 37.50 46.20
C THR A 79 -50.66 37.80 47.69
N HIS A 80 -51.71 38.37 48.27
CA HIS A 80 -51.93 38.66 49.68
C HIS A 80 -53.42 38.98 49.90
N TYR A 81 -53.86 39.08 51.15
CA TYR A 81 -55.12 39.74 51.50
C TYR A 81 -54.89 40.72 52.65
N VAL A 82 -55.80 41.67 52.80
CA VAL A 82 -55.71 42.71 53.83
C VAL A 82 -56.61 42.33 55.00
N VAL A 83 -56.03 42.31 56.20
CA VAL A 83 -56.75 42.20 57.46
C VAL A 83 -56.92 43.58 58.06
N THR A 84 -58.16 43.98 58.31
CA THR A 84 -58.51 45.12 59.16
C THR A 84 -59.38 44.63 60.31
N TYR A 85 -59.47 45.39 61.39
CA TYR A 85 -60.33 45.02 62.51
C TYR A 85 -60.89 46.26 63.21
N LYS A 86 -62.03 46.06 63.88
CA LYS A 86 -62.58 47.00 64.84
C LYS A 86 -62.83 46.30 66.18
N ALA A 87 -62.74 47.02 67.28
CA ALA A 87 -63.18 46.52 68.58
C ALA A 87 -64.57 47.08 68.90
N ILE A 88 -65.46 46.24 69.41
CA ILE A 88 -66.74 46.64 69.98
C ILE A 88 -66.63 46.46 71.49
N ALA A 89 -66.70 47.55 72.24
CA ALA A 89 -66.63 47.53 73.70
C ALA A 89 -67.85 48.26 74.26
N ASP A 90 -68.69 47.55 75.03
CA ASP A 90 -69.93 48.07 75.62
C ASP A 90 -70.86 48.78 74.60
N GLY A 91 -70.92 48.28 73.37
CA GLY A 91 -71.75 48.84 72.29
C GLY A 91 -71.11 49.99 71.50
N GLU A 92 -69.92 50.47 71.87
CA GLU A 92 -69.17 51.46 71.11
C GLU A 92 -68.17 50.80 70.14
N GLU A 93 -68.10 51.31 68.90
CA GLU A 93 -67.16 50.84 67.89
C GLU A 93 -65.86 51.66 67.88
N TYR A 94 -64.75 50.96 67.93
CA TYR A 94 -63.40 51.50 67.79
C TYR A 94 -62.81 50.94 66.49
N LYS A 95 -62.89 51.73 65.42
CA LYS A 95 -62.33 51.38 64.11
C LYS A 95 -60.85 51.77 64.05
N LEU A 96 -60.04 50.89 63.46
CA LEU A 96 -58.68 51.21 63.03
C LEU A 96 -58.64 51.30 61.51
N ASP A 97 -57.89 52.28 61.02
CA ASP A 97 -57.60 52.46 59.59
C ASP A 97 -56.32 51.70 59.16
N ASP A 98 -55.67 50.99 60.10
CA ASP A 98 -54.45 50.23 59.83
C ASP A 98 -54.75 48.95 59.05
N GLU A 99 -54.06 48.79 57.91
CA GLU A 99 -54.13 47.60 57.07
C GLU A 99 -52.99 46.62 57.40
N ILE A 100 -53.35 45.38 57.74
CA ILE A 100 -52.40 44.30 57.96
C ILE A 100 -52.39 43.39 56.74
N HIS A 101 -51.37 43.50 55.89
CA HIS A 101 -51.23 42.62 54.74
C HIS A 101 -50.72 41.24 55.17
N VAL A 102 -51.53 40.20 54.92
CA VAL A 102 -51.16 38.80 55.13
C VAL A 102 -50.61 38.23 53.84
N TRP A 103 -49.34 37.84 53.85
CA TRP A 103 -48.62 37.28 52.71
C TRP A 103 -48.49 35.77 52.82
N PRO A 104 -48.46 35.02 51.70
CA PRO A 104 -48.25 33.59 51.76
C PRO A 104 -46.79 33.32 52.17
N ARG A 105 -46.59 32.24 52.94
CA ARG A 105 -45.27 31.87 53.48
C ARG A 105 -44.51 30.87 52.62
N LYS A 106 -45.22 30.24 51.69
CA LYS A 106 -44.67 29.23 50.79
C LYS A 106 -45.07 29.53 49.35
N ALA A 107 -44.34 28.94 48.42
CA ALA A 107 -44.75 28.68 47.06
C ALA A 107 -44.23 27.30 46.65
N LYS A 108 -44.77 26.76 45.57
CA LYS A 108 -44.39 25.48 44.99
C LYS A 108 -43.98 25.70 43.55
N LEU A 109 -42.85 25.13 43.14
CA LEU A 109 -42.46 25.07 41.73
C LEU A 109 -42.62 23.63 41.23
N THR A 110 -43.25 23.49 40.07
CA THR A 110 -43.30 22.27 39.26
C THR A 110 -42.45 22.49 38.02
N THR A 111 -41.40 21.68 37.82
CA THR A 111 -40.51 21.78 36.65
C THR A 111 -40.74 20.65 35.66
N ARG A 112 -40.83 21.00 34.39
CA ARG A 112 -40.87 20.08 33.26
C ARG A 112 -39.77 20.42 32.26
N ASN A 113 -39.46 19.51 31.37
CA ASN A 113 -38.54 19.76 30.26
C ASN A 113 -39.14 20.77 29.26
N GLU A 114 -38.35 21.15 28.26
CA GLU A 114 -38.70 22.18 27.27
C GLU A 114 -40.02 21.95 26.54
N ASP A 115 -40.38 20.70 26.25
CA ASP A 115 -41.62 20.33 25.55
C ASP A 115 -42.80 20.07 26.51
N ASP A 116 -42.62 20.32 27.81
CA ASP A 116 -43.63 20.11 28.86
C ASP A 116 -44.10 18.65 29.04
N THR A 117 -43.42 17.68 28.42
CA THR A 117 -43.87 16.27 28.44
C THR A 117 -43.36 15.49 29.65
N LYS A 118 -42.16 15.78 30.12
CA LYS A 118 -41.48 15.02 31.18
C LYS A 118 -41.08 15.93 32.35
N PRO A 119 -41.13 15.42 33.58
CA PRO A 119 -40.64 16.15 34.74
C PRO A 119 -39.14 16.38 34.64
N LEU A 120 -38.71 17.61 34.92
CA LEU A 120 -37.29 17.97 34.94
C LEU A 120 -36.78 17.90 36.38
N LYS A 121 -36.42 16.69 36.79
CA LYS A 121 -35.85 16.38 38.11
C LYS A 121 -34.49 17.03 38.28
N ASN A 122 -34.11 17.31 39.52
CA ASN A 122 -32.86 17.93 39.91
C ASN A 122 -32.68 19.36 39.37
N PHE A 123 -33.75 20.03 38.93
CA PHE A 123 -33.67 21.40 38.42
C PHE A 123 -33.25 22.34 39.54
N LYS A 124 -32.09 22.98 39.38
CA LYS A 124 -31.53 23.88 40.39
C LYS A 124 -31.98 25.30 40.15
N PHE A 125 -32.48 25.95 41.19
CA PHE A 125 -32.92 27.35 41.13
C PHE A 125 -32.68 28.05 42.47
N LYS A 126 -32.80 29.37 42.47
CA LYS A 126 -32.80 30.22 43.67
C LYS A 126 -34.00 31.15 43.65
N VAL A 127 -34.47 31.51 44.84
CA VAL A 127 -35.57 32.45 45.04
C VAL A 127 -34.98 33.83 45.27
N MET A 128 -35.44 34.80 44.51
CA MET A 128 -34.98 36.18 44.61
C MET A 128 -36.11 37.04 45.18
N GLN A 129 -35.90 37.69 46.33
CA GLN A 129 -36.86 38.62 46.95
C GLN A 129 -36.19 39.95 47.28
N GLY A 130 -36.78 41.06 46.85
CA GLY A 130 -36.21 42.40 47.06
C GLY A 130 -34.83 42.60 46.42
N GLY A 131 -34.54 41.88 45.31
CA GLY A 131 -33.26 41.96 44.59
C GLY A 131 -32.13 41.10 45.14
N ALA A 132 -32.35 40.32 46.20
CA ALA A 132 -31.35 39.41 46.78
C ALA A 132 -31.87 37.97 46.83
N GLN A 133 -30.95 37.01 46.88
CA GLN A 133 -31.29 35.61 47.09
C GLN A 133 -31.82 35.40 48.51
N THR A 134 -32.96 34.74 48.63
CA THR A 134 -33.56 34.31 49.89
C THR A 134 -33.39 32.81 50.05
N GLY A 135 -32.70 32.39 51.11
CA GLY A 135 -32.48 30.97 51.42
C GLY A 135 -31.37 30.30 50.59
N SER A 136 -31.25 28.98 50.75
CA SER A 136 -30.28 28.17 50.00
C SER A 136 -30.73 27.93 48.56
N ASN A 137 -29.80 27.45 47.72
CA ASN A 137 -30.15 26.90 46.42
C ASN A 137 -31.11 25.73 46.59
N LEU A 138 -32.04 25.63 45.66
CA LEU A 138 -33.17 24.72 45.71
C LEU A 138 -33.12 23.76 44.53
N VAL A 139 -33.63 22.56 44.72
CA VAL A 139 -33.57 21.46 43.75
C VAL A 139 -34.94 20.79 43.67
N THR A 140 -35.51 20.66 42.47
CA THR A 140 -36.76 19.92 42.32
C THR A 140 -36.56 18.41 42.40
N GLU A 141 -37.50 17.72 43.03
CA GLU A 141 -37.47 16.27 43.25
C GLU A 141 -38.78 15.63 42.79
N GLY A 142 -38.81 14.30 42.67
CA GLY A 142 -39.98 13.55 42.22
C GLY A 142 -39.93 13.13 40.75
N ASP A 143 -40.59 12.02 40.43
CA ASP A 143 -40.49 11.35 39.13
C ASP A 143 -41.64 11.69 38.16
N ASP A 144 -42.79 12.19 38.66
CA ASP A 144 -43.85 12.91 37.92
C ASP A 144 -44.95 13.40 38.89
N PRO A 145 -45.14 14.70 39.13
CA PRO A 145 -44.32 15.82 38.66
C PRO A 145 -43.03 16.01 39.47
N ALA A 146 -41.99 16.60 38.87
CA ALA A 146 -40.84 17.10 39.61
C ALA A 146 -41.23 18.44 40.27
N THR A 147 -41.24 18.48 41.61
CA THR A 147 -41.72 19.63 42.37
C THR A 147 -40.84 19.97 43.57
N LEU A 148 -40.96 21.20 44.05
CA LEU A 148 -40.40 21.62 45.33
C LEU A 148 -41.23 22.74 45.96
N GLU A 149 -41.55 22.63 47.25
CA GLU A 149 -42.05 23.74 48.06
C GLU A 149 -40.90 24.54 48.66
N PHE A 150 -40.99 25.87 48.62
CA PHE A 150 -40.00 26.78 49.19
C PHE A 150 -40.64 27.90 49.99
N LYS A 151 -39.90 28.41 50.97
CA LYS A 151 -40.33 29.49 51.86
C LYS A 151 -40.19 30.84 51.18
N LEU A 152 -41.08 31.76 51.54
CA LEU A 152 -41.09 33.14 51.07
C LEU A 152 -41.13 34.09 52.26
N GLU A 153 -40.30 35.13 52.21
CA GLU A 153 -40.33 36.25 53.15
C GLU A 153 -41.58 37.09 52.91
N ALA A 154 -42.24 37.50 54.00
CA ALA A 154 -43.43 38.33 53.93
C ALA A 154 -43.11 39.74 53.39
N GLY A 155 -44.04 40.32 52.63
CA GLY A 155 -43.96 41.71 52.18
C GLY A 155 -43.03 41.98 50.99
N LYS A 156 -42.48 40.95 50.34
CA LYS A 156 -41.60 41.11 49.18
C LYS A 156 -42.10 40.27 47.98
N PRO A 157 -42.17 40.84 46.76
CA PRO A 157 -42.37 40.02 45.56
C PRO A 157 -41.19 39.07 45.39
N PHE A 158 -41.42 37.96 44.70
CA PHE A 158 -40.37 36.98 44.41
C PHE A 158 -40.28 36.68 42.92
N THR A 159 -39.06 36.39 42.46
CA THR A 159 -38.79 35.77 41.17
C THR A 159 -37.96 34.51 41.38
N LEU A 160 -37.92 33.65 40.37
CA LEU A 160 -37.06 32.48 40.37
C LEU A 160 -35.97 32.68 39.34
N GLU A 161 -34.73 32.40 39.71
CA GLU A 161 -33.60 32.34 38.80
C GLU A 161 -33.08 30.91 38.75
N ALA A 162 -32.96 30.36 37.55
CA ALA A 162 -32.33 29.06 37.37
C ALA A 162 -30.83 29.18 37.69
N LEU A 163 -30.25 28.08 38.20
CA LEU A 163 -28.82 27.99 38.47
C LEU A 163 -28.16 27.11 37.43
N ASP A 164 -26.95 27.45 37.00
CA ASP A 164 -26.21 26.68 36.02
C ASP A 164 -26.15 25.17 36.37
N PRO A 165 -26.26 24.28 35.39
CA PRO A 165 -26.45 24.54 33.95
C PRO A 165 -27.93 24.73 33.55
N TYR A 166 -28.84 25.00 34.48
CA TYR A 166 -30.27 25.03 34.18
C TYR A 166 -30.73 26.41 33.68
N GLU A 167 -31.68 26.42 32.76
CA GLU A 167 -32.31 27.62 32.23
C GLU A 167 -33.83 27.45 32.25
N PHE A 168 -34.54 28.48 32.71
CA PHE A 168 -35.99 28.56 32.57
C PHE A 168 -36.35 28.96 31.13
N ILE A 169 -37.30 28.24 30.53
CA ILE A 169 -37.84 28.59 29.23
C ILE A 169 -39.09 29.43 29.47
N GLY A 170 -38.89 30.75 29.41
CA GLY A 170 -39.89 31.72 29.81
C GLY A 170 -39.98 31.91 31.32
N VAL A 171 -40.95 32.71 31.75
CA VAL A 171 -41.16 33.01 33.17
C VAL A 171 -42.02 31.90 33.79
N PRO A 172 -41.65 31.34 34.96
CA PRO A 172 -42.51 30.42 35.70
C PRO A 172 -43.93 31.00 35.88
N ALA A 173 -44.94 30.28 35.39
CA ALA A 173 -46.30 30.75 35.31
C ALA A 173 -47.18 30.15 36.42
N ALA A 174 -48.25 30.86 36.81
CA ALA A 174 -49.23 30.34 37.75
C ALA A 174 -49.93 29.09 37.19
N GLN A 175 -50.12 28.07 38.03
CA GLN A 175 -50.72 26.80 37.67
C GLN A 175 -52.20 26.79 38.09
N ASN A 176 -53.11 26.52 37.15
CA ASN A 176 -54.57 26.49 37.42
C ASN A 176 -55.12 27.76 38.10
N GLY A 177 -54.57 28.94 37.77
CA GLY A 177 -54.94 30.22 38.39
C GLY A 177 -54.35 30.43 39.79
N LYS A 178 -53.61 29.47 40.34
CA LYS A 178 -52.95 29.57 41.64
C LYS A 178 -51.61 30.29 41.50
N LEU A 179 -51.53 31.52 42.00
CA LEU A 179 -50.36 32.41 41.85
C LEU A 179 -49.10 31.92 42.58
N ARG A 180 -49.23 30.89 43.42
CA ARG A 180 -48.16 30.33 44.27
C ARG A 180 -47.87 28.86 44.02
N GLU A 181 -48.61 28.24 43.10
CA GLU A 181 -48.22 26.99 42.46
C GLU A 181 -47.71 27.36 41.08
N LEU A 182 -46.39 27.38 40.90
CA LEU A 182 -45.76 27.76 39.66
C LEU A 182 -45.46 26.51 38.84
N LYS A 183 -45.69 26.61 37.53
CA LYS A 183 -45.25 25.65 36.54
C LYS A 183 -44.20 26.32 35.65
N SER A 184 -43.10 25.63 35.42
CA SER A 184 -42.07 26.09 34.50
C SER A 184 -41.55 24.95 33.65
N THR A 185 -41.26 25.25 32.39
CA THR A 185 -40.43 24.42 31.55
C THR A 185 -39.00 24.91 31.66
N GLY A 186 -38.05 23.97 31.68
CA GLY A 186 -36.63 24.28 31.76
C GLY A 186 -35.82 23.38 30.86
N ARG A 187 -34.56 23.75 30.64
CA ARG A 187 -33.57 22.93 29.96
C ARG A 187 -32.26 22.95 30.70
N VAL A 188 -31.42 21.96 30.41
CA VAL A 188 -30.02 21.93 30.83
C VAL A 188 -29.23 22.57 29.69
N ASN A 189 -28.76 23.80 29.89
CA ASN A 189 -27.97 24.57 28.95
C ASN A 189 -26.48 24.49 29.32
N PHE A 190 -25.70 23.83 28.46
CA PHE A 190 -24.24 23.82 28.51
C PHE A 190 -23.70 23.57 27.11
N THR A 191 -22.44 23.93 26.88
CA THR A 191 -21.73 23.61 25.63
C THR A 191 -20.99 22.28 25.84
N PRO A 192 -21.33 21.19 25.12
CA PRO A 192 -20.55 19.95 25.19
C PRO A 192 -19.20 20.11 24.48
N GLU A 193 -18.19 19.36 24.90
CA GLU A 193 -16.88 19.32 24.26
C GLU A 193 -16.39 17.88 23.95
N PHE A 194 -15.51 17.77 22.96
CA PHE A 194 -14.70 16.58 22.72
C PHE A 194 -13.45 16.63 23.61
N VAL A 195 -13.41 15.75 24.61
CA VAL A 195 -12.26 15.63 25.52
C VAL A 195 -11.16 14.81 24.87
N LYS A 196 -11.52 13.65 24.30
CA LYS A 196 -10.62 12.78 23.53
C LYS A 196 -11.38 12.10 22.37
N PRO A 197 -10.81 12.04 21.16
CA PRO A 197 -9.65 12.82 20.73
C PRO A 197 -9.96 14.32 20.80
N LYS A 198 -8.94 15.16 21.02
CA LYS A 198 -9.15 16.61 21.06
C LYS A 198 -9.54 17.08 19.65
N ARG A 199 -10.60 17.86 19.54
CA ARG A 199 -11.08 18.39 18.26
C ARG A 199 -10.01 19.30 17.62
N PRO A 200 -9.51 18.98 16.41
CA PRO A 200 -8.62 19.87 15.66
C PRO A 200 -9.34 21.15 15.24
N GLY A 201 -8.59 22.18 14.83
CA GLY A 201 -9.17 23.47 14.44
C GLY A 201 -10.17 23.39 13.27
N ASP A 202 -9.94 22.47 12.33
CA ASP A 202 -10.83 22.18 11.19
C ASP A 202 -11.89 21.10 11.50
N GLY A 203 -11.82 20.47 12.68
CA GLY A 203 -12.68 19.36 13.09
C GLY A 203 -12.47 18.06 12.32
N GLN A 204 -11.39 17.91 11.54
CA GLN A 204 -11.12 16.73 10.72
C GLN A 204 -10.01 15.87 11.34
N ILE A 205 -10.27 14.57 11.47
CA ILE A 205 -9.27 13.57 11.89
C ILE A 205 -9.08 12.57 10.75
N ILE A 206 -7.83 12.35 10.37
CA ILE A 206 -7.45 11.21 9.54
C ILE A 206 -7.33 9.98 10.45
N GLN A 207 -8.05 8.91 10.12
CA GLN A 207 -8.00 7.66 10.84
C GLN A 207 -7.42 6.56 9.95
N TRP A 208 -6.23 6.05 10.23
CA TRP A 208 -5.67 4.89 9.53
C TRP A 208 -6.26 3.58 10.06
N VAL A 209 -7.37 3.14 9.45
CA VAL A 209 -8.21 2.06 9.99
C VAL A 209 -7.60 0.65 9.86
N ASN A 210 -6.63 0.45 8.96
CA ASN A 210 -5.93 -0.84 8.81
C ASN A 210 -4.64 -0.94 9.65
N MET A 211 -4.42 0.02 10.56
CA MET A 211 -3.25 0.08 11.42
C MET A 211 -3.64 -0.32 12.84
N ASP A 212 -2.71 -0.92 13.58
CA ASP A 212 -2.98 -1.27 14.97
C ASP A 212 -2.90 -0.01 15.83
N ALA A 213 -3.98 0.30 16.54
CA ALA A 213 -4.00 1.38 17.52
C ALA A 213 -3.19 1.00 18.75
N ASP A 214 -2.57 1.99 19.42
CA ASP A 214 -2.05 1.76 20.77
C ASP A 214 -3.24 1.38 21.69
N PRO A 215 -3.21 0.20 22.35
CA PRO A 215 -4.27 -0.21 23.26
C PRO A 215 -4.57 0.81 24.37
N ALA A 216 -3.58 1.61 24.78
CA ALA A 216 -3.74 2.68 25.77
C ALA A 216 -4.44 3.92 25.20
N LEU A 217 -4.28 4.18 23.89
CA LEU A 217 -4.88 5.33 23.20
C LEU A 217 -6.22 5.00 22.54
N LYS A 218 -6.56 3.72 22.34
CA LYS A 218 -7.87 3.24 21.90
C LYS A 218 -8.39 3.98 20.65
N GLY A 219 -7.50 4.15 19.68
CA GLY A 219 -7.76 4.80 18.40
C GLY A 219 -7.79 6.32 18.40
N THR A 220 -7.57 6.97 19.55
CA THR A 220 -7.47 8.44 19.63
C THR A 220 -6.14 9.00 19.11
N ASP A 221 -5.21 8.12 18.76
CA ASP A 221 -3.96 8.37 18.05
C ASP A 221 -4.13 8.45 16.51
N GLY A 222 -5.37 8.30 16.03
CA GLY A 222 -5.67 8.25 14.61
C GLY A 222 -5.43 6.86 13.98
N LEU A 223 -5.17 5.82 14.77
CA LEU A 223 -4.90 4.47 14.27
C LEU A 223 -6.04 3.51 14.64
N GLY A 224 -6.26 2.46 13.85
CA GLY A 224 -7.28 1.46 14.11
C GLY A 224 -8.66 1.84 13.62
N ASP A 225 -9.50 0.82 13.47
CA ASP A 225 -10.87 0.89 12.97
C ASP A 225 -11.90 1.27 14.05
N THR A 226 -11.46 1.39 15.30
CA THR A 226 -12.31 1.65 16.45
C THR A 226 -11.76 2.80 17.28
N VAL A 227 -12.59 3.79 17.57
CA VAL A 227 -12.21 4.98 18.35
C VAL A 227 -13.08 5.09 19.61
N GLU A 228 -12.47 5.15 20.79
CA GLU A 228 -13.16 5.49 22.04
C GLU A 228 -13.22 7.02 22.20
N VAL A 229 -14.42 7.59 22.01
CA VAL A 229 -14.65 9.03 22.15
C VAL A 229 -15.05 9.34 23.59
N THR A 230 -14.38 10.33 24.17
CA THR A 230 -14.67 10.90 25.49
C THR A 230 -15.25 12.30 25.31
N VAL A 231 -16.41 12.54 25.91
CA VAL A 231 -17.12 13.83 25.88
C VAL A 231 -17.32 14.38 27.29
N GLY A 232 -17.52 15.69 27.39
CA GLY A 232 -17.82 16.37 28.65
C GLY A 232 -18.42 17.74 28.41
N VAL A 233 -18.42 18.59 29.44
CA VAL A 233 -18.84 19.99 29.35
C VAL A 233 -17.63 20.88 29.12
N ASP A 234 -17.75 21.82 28.20
CA ASP A 234 -16.75 22.86 27.95
C ASP A 234 -16.58 23.72 29.20
N GLY A 235 -15.33 24.01 29.57
CA GLY A 235 -15.00 24.76 30.78
C GLY A 235 -15.01 23.96 32.09
N ASP A 236 -15.32 22.65 32.13
CA ASP A 236 -15.23 21.83 33.36
C ASP A 236 -13.81 21.37 33.71
N ARG A 237 -12.90 21.51 32.75
CA ARG A 237 -11.52 21.03 32.83
C ARG A 237 -10.61 22.22 32.61
N ASP A 238 -9.61 22.37 33.47
CA ASP A 238 -8.53 23.32 33.20
C ASP A 238 -7.75 22.83 31.97
N PRO A 239 -7.70 23.62 30.87
CA PRO A 239 -7.01 23.24 29.64
C PRO A 239 -5.50 23.01 29.83
N THR A 240 -4.92 23.49 30.93
CA THR A 240 -3.48 23.38 31.21
C THR A 240 -3.09 22.30 32.21
N SER A 241 -3.97 21.90 33.13
CA SER A 241 -3.62 20.94 34.20
C SER A 241 -4.39 19.62 34.13
N GLY A 242 -5.45 19.52 33.33
CA GLY A 242 -6.33 18.34 33.31
C GLY A 242 -7.09 18.12 34.62
N ASN A 243 -6.90 18.99 35.62
CA ASN A 243 -7.63 18.95 36.87
C ASN A 243 -9.03 19.48 36.68
N THR A 244 -9.98 18.82 37.35
CA THR A 244 -11.37 19.25 37.41
C THR A 244 -11.45 20.55 38.20
N ILE A 245 -12.15 21.55 37.67
CA ILE A 245 -12.42 22.78 38.41
C ILE A 245 -13.25 22.42 39.65
N THR A 246 -13.17 23.19 40.73
CA THR A 246 -13.75 22.89 42.05
C THR A 246 -15.25 22.56 42.05
N LYS A 247 -15.97 22.86 40.96
CA LYS A 247 -17.38 22.51 40.73
C LYS A 247 -17.65 22.25 39.23
N PRO A 248 -17.38 21.03 38.70
CA PRO A 248 -17.71 20.71 37.32
C PRO A 248 -19.24 20.63 37.14
N LEU A 249 -19.73 21.10 35.99
CA LEU A 249 -21.13 20.97 35.58
C LEU A 249 -21.47 19.52 35.18
N GLY A 250 -20.52 18.83 34.57
CA GLY A 250 -20.56 17.44 34.18
C GLY A 250 -20.52 16.54 35.40
N GLN A 251 -21.58 15.77 35.58
CA GLN A 251 -21.77 14.82 36.66
C GLN A 251 -22.84 13.80 36.26
N ALA A 252 -22.99 12.73 37.04
CA ALA A 252 -24.02 11.73 36.83
C ALA A 252 -25.41 12.36 36.69
N GLY A 253 -26.16 11.96 35.65
CA GLY A 253 -27.49 12.48 35.34
C GLY A 253 -27.50 13.72 34.44
N ILE A 254 -26.33 14.28 34.11
CA ILE A 254 -26.16 15.25 33.02
C ILE A 254 -25.74 14.48 31.77
N TYR A 255 -26.36 14.80 30.63
CA TYR A 255 -26.22 14.00 29.42
C TYR A 255 -25.74 14.82 28.24
N VAL A 256 -24.79 14.27 27.50
CA VAL A 256 -24.46 14.72 26.14
C VAL A 256 -25.23 13.87 25.15
N TYR A 257 -26.02 14.52 24.31
CA TYR A 257 -26.63 13.88 23.15
C TYR A 257 -25.62 13.82 22.02
N VAL A 258 -25.57 12.67 21.35
CA VAL A 258 -24.65 12.43 20.24
C VAL A 258 -25.45 12.06 19.00
N LYS A 259 -25.09 12.64 17.86
CA LYS A 259 -25.55 12.24 16.54
C LYS A 259 -24.33 11.80 15.74
N VAL A 260 -24.36 10.57 15.23
CA VAL A 260 -23.26 9.98 14.46
C VAL A 260 -23.77 9.67 13.06
N VAL A 261 -23.12 10.26 12.05
CA VAL A 261 -23.47 10.05 10.64
C VAL A 261 -22.28 9.41 9.93
N PHE A 262 -22.48 8.18 9.44
CA PHE A 262 -21.54 7.52 8.55
C PHE A 262 -21.91 7.81 7.10
N SER A 263 -20.93 8.23 6.31
CA SER A 263 -21.05 8.60 4.90
C SER A 263 -19.80 8.16 4.14
N GLY A 264 -19.68 8.50 2.86
CA GLY A 264 -18.46 8.32 2.07
C GLY A 264 -18.34 9.37 0.95
N PRO A 265 -17.34 9.23 0.06
CA PRO A 265 -17.12 10.12 -1.07
C PRO A 265 -18.35 10.18 -1.97
N GLY A 266 -18.73 11.39 -2.39
CA GLY A 266 -19.99 11.60 -3.14
C GLY A 266 -21.25 11.35 -2.30
N GLY A 267 -21.13 11.34 -0.97
CA GLY A 267 -22.23 11.13 -0.03
C GLY A 267 -22.63 9.67 0.15
N LYS A 268 -21.93 8.72 -0.50
CA LYS A 268 -22.23 7.28 -0.48
C LYS A 268 -21.19 6.53 0.33
N LYS A 269 -21.62 5.99 1.46
CA LYS A 269 -20.84 5.07 2.30
C LYS A 269 -20.53 3.76 1.54
N SER A 270 -19.38 3.14 1.83
CA SER A 270 -19.11 1.79 1.35
C SER A 270 -20.11 0.76 1.88
N LEU A 271 -20.51 -0.16 1.00
CA LEU A 271 -21.26 -1.36 1.38
C LEU A 271 -20.37 -2.39 2.11
N ARG A 272 -19.05 -2.23 2.05
CA ARG A 272 -18.10 -3.13 2.70
C ARG A 272 -17.86 -2.67 4.14
N ASN A 273 -18.65 -3.24 5.04
CA ASN A 273 -18.75 -2.87 6.43
C ASN A 273 -18.31 -4.01 7.35
N THR A 274 -17.16 -4.64 7.08
CA THR A 274 -16.54 -5.58 8.03
C THR A 274 -15.23 -4.97 8.52
N PRO A 275 -15.10 -4.64 9.82
CA PRO A 275 -16.16 -4.69 10.84
C PRO A 275 -17.27 -3.66 10.58
N LYS A 276 -18.44 -3.90 11.19
CA LYS A 276 -19.63 -3.07 11.01
C LYS A 276 -19.35 -1.64 11.46
N THR A 277 -19.69 -0.68 10.62
CA THR A 277 -19.69 0.73 11.02
C THR A 277 -20.88 0.99 11.94
N GLU A 278 -20.64 1.42 13.17
CA GLU A 278 -21.73 1.68 14.12
C GLU A 278 -21.29 2.59 15.27
N LEU A 279 -22.29 3.22 15.92
CA LEU A 279 -22.15 3.71 17.28
C LEU A 279 -22.20 2.52 18.23
N ALA A 280 -21.01 2.01 18.57
CA ALA A 280 -20.84 0.83 19.42
C ALA A 280 -20.95 1.20 20.90
N ASP A 281 -21.25 0.18 21.72
CA ASP A 281 -21.40 0.36 23.16
C ASP A 281 -20.09 0.85 23.79
N GLY A 282 -20.21 1.82 24.68
CA GLY A 282 -19.13 2.27 25.55
C GLY A 282 -19.61 2.33 27.01
N LEU A 283 -18.71 2.72 27.91
CA LEU A 283 -18.93 2.64 29.36
C LEU A 283 -20.17 3.43 29.86
N ASN A 284 -20.63 4.46 29.12
CA ASN A 284 -21.70 5.37 29.58
C ASN A 284 -22.71 5.73 28.49
N LEU A 285 -22.80 4.94 27.42
CA LEU A 285 -23.83 5.12 26.40
C LEU A 285 -25.15 4.52 26.91
N LEU A 286 -26.07 5.37 27.40
CA LEU A 286 -27.33 4.92 28.02
C LEU A 286 -28.37 4.46 27.02
N SER A 287 -28.33 5.00 25.81
CA SER A 287 -29.21 4.62 24.73
C SER A 287 -28.51 4.82 23.40
N ARG A 288 -28.79 3.92 22.45
CA ARG A 288 -28.46 4.07 21.04
C ARG A 288 -29.69 3.75 20.21
N ALA A 289 -29.96 4.56 19.20
CA ALA A 289 -31.02 4.30 18.23
C ALA A 289 -30.47 4.56 16.83
N ALA A 290 -30.55 3.55 15.96
CA ALA A 290 -30.38 3.76 14.53
C ALA A 290 -31.61 4.54 14.04
N VAL A 291 -31.38 5.76 13.55
CA VAL A 291 -32.44 6.63 13.03
C VAL A 291 -32.69 6.33 11.56
N LYS A 292 -31.62 5.97 10.82
CA LYS A 292 -31.68 5.53 9.43
C LYS A 292 -30.64 4.43 9.20
N GLU A 293 -31.13 3.23 8.91
CA GLU A 293 -30.36 2.06 8.49
C GLU A 293 -31.08 1.43 7.29
N ALA A 294 -31.21 2.17 6.19
CA ALA A 294 -31.84 1.62 4.99
C ALA A 294 -30.79 0.87 4.15
N ALA A 295 -31.17 -0.29 3.60
CA ALA A 295 -30.32 -1.14 2.76
C ALA A 295 -29.81 -0.45 1.47
N THR A 296 -30.38 0.71 1.12
CA THR A 296 -30.15 1.44 -0.13
C THR A 296 -29.70 2.89 0.06
N ASP A 297 -29.67 3.39 1.30
CA ASP A 297 -29.32 4.80 1.56
C ASP A 297 -27.83 5.02 1.70
N ALA A 298 -27.40 6.18 1.22
CA ALA A 298 -26.02 6.61 1.10
C ALA A 298 -25.35 6.90 2.47
N GLN A 299 -26.14 7.01 3.54
CA GLN A 299 -25.70 7.43 4.87
C GLN A 299 -26.41 6.64 5.98
N TRP A 300 -25.69 6.32 7.05
CA TRP A 300 -26.26 5.73 8.27
C TRP A 300 -26.21 6.72 9.41
N GLU A 301 -27.33 6.89 10.11
CA GLU A 301 -27.45 7.84 11.21
C GLU A 301 -27.80 7.12 12.51
N TYR A 302 -27.00 7.37 13.53
CA TYR A 302 -27.25 6.94 14.91
C TYR A 302 -27.45 8.16 15.79
N THR A 303 -28.35 8.04 16.75
CA THR A 303 -28.44 8.96 17.88
C THR A 303 -28.14 8.21 19.17
N GLY A 304 -27.54 8.91 20.12
CA GLY A 304 -27.18 8.35 21.40
C GLY A 304 -27.26 9.36 22.53
N LYS A 305 -27.24 8.84 23.75
CA LYS A 305 -27.27 9.64 24.98
C LYS A 305 -26.17 9.14 25.90
N VAL A 306 -25.23 10.01 26.23
CA VAL A 306 -24.03 9.67 27.01
C VAL A 306 -24.12 10.34 28.37
N ASP A 307 -24.05 9.56 29.44
CA ASP A 307 -24.04 10.04 30.83
C ASP A 307 -22.65 10.53 31.24
N LEU A 308 -22.58 11.71 31.86
CA LEU A 308 -21.35 12.31 32.37
C LEU A 308 -20.98 11.80 33.78
N ALA A 309 -21.24 10.52 34.04
CA ALA A 309 -21.08 9.89 35.35
C ALA A 309 -19.64 9.43 35.67
N LEU A 310 -18.71 9.47 34.71
CA LEU A 310 -17.32 9.09 34.97
C LEU A 310 -16.55 10.18 35.70
N ALA A 311 -15.43 9.79 36.32
CA ALA A 311 -14.53 10.70 37.01
C ALA A 311 -14.12 11.88 36.10
N GLY A 312 -14.22 13.11 36.65
CA GLY A 312 -13.97 14.34 35.91
C GLY A 312 -15.13 14.80 35.02
N GLY A 313 -16.35 14.32 35.27
CA GLY A 313 -17.56 14.79 34.57
C GLY A 313 -17.56 14.42 33.08
N VAL A 314 -17.04 13.24 32.74
CA VAL A 314 -16.96 12.74 31.36
C VAL A 314 -17.91 11.58 31.12
N GLY A 315 -18.19 11.34 29.84
CA GLY A 315 -18.81 10.13 29.35
C GLY A 315 -18.05 9.56 28.16
N LYS A 316 -18.19 8.26 27.91
CA LYS A 316 -17.47 7.55 26.85
C LYS A 316 -18.39 6.69 25.99
N PHE A 317 -18.13 6.69 24.69
CA PHE A 317 -18.75 5.79 23.70
C PHE A 317 -17.71 5.32 22.67
N LYS A 318 -18.03 4.29 21.89
CA LYS A 318 -17.14 3.78 20.85
C LYS A 318 -17.72 4.02 19.47
N LEU A 319 -16.85 4.30 18.53
CA LEU A 319 -17.16 4.36 17.11
C LEU A 319 -16.44 3.22 16.42
N ALA A 320 -17.18 2.30 15.80
CA ALA A 320 -16.62 1.39 14.83
C ALA A 320 -16.70 2.08 13.47
N LEU A 321 -15.55 2.39 12.89
CA LEU A 321 -15.41 3.17 11.66
C LEU A 321 -15.40 2.31 10.40
N GLY A 322 -15.20 1.00 10.54
CA GLY A 322 -15.01 0.06 9.44
C GLY A 322 -13.66 0.24 8.75
N LEU A 323 -13.38 -0.59 7.74
CA LEU A 323 -12.09 -0.60 7.04
C LEU A 323 -12.09 0.15 5.70
N ALA A 324 -13.24 0.65 5.25
CA ALA A 324 -13.33 1.27 3.94
C ALA A 324 -12.66 2.65 3.92
N GLY A 325 -11.65 2.83 3.06
CA GLY A 325 -10.99 4.11 2.85
C GLY A 325 -11.95 5.15 2.25
N GLY A 326 -11.87 6.39 2.72
CA GLY A 326 -12.69 7.52 2.30
C GLY A 326 -14.06 7.60 2.94
N ASP A 327 -14.50 6.54 3.63
CA ASP A 327 -15.69 6.63 4.45
C ASP A 327 -15.45 7.63 5.59
N THR A 328 -16.51 8.36 5.93
CA THR A 328 -16.46 9.42 6.94
C THR A 328 -17.43 9.11 8.06
N CYS A 329 -17.04 9.46 9.30
CA CYS A 329 -17.89 9.39 10.47
C CYS A 329 -17.94 10.77 11.11
N THR A 330 -19.08 11.45 10.98
CA THR A 330 -19.29 12.78 11.59
C THR A 330 -20.06 12.61 12.89
N VAL A 331 -19.49 13.12 13.97
CA VAL A 331 -20.07 13.14 15.31
C VAL A 331 -20.45 14.56 15.65
N SER A 332 -21.72 14.78 15.98
CA SER A 332 -22.23 16.05 16.49
C SER A 332 -22.66 15.88 17.94
N LEU A 333 -22.27 16.81 18.81
CA LEU A 333 -22.65 16.82 20.23
C LEU A 333 -23.77 17.83 20.50
N GLY A 334 -24.57 17.63 21.54
CA GLY A 334 -25.49 18.65 22.05
C GLY A 334 -25.86 18.44 23.51
N SER A 335 -26.26 19.52 24.17
CA SER A 335 -26.98 19.48 25.45
C SER A 335 -28.46 19.10 25.27
N THR A 336 -28.96 19.11 24.03
CA THR A 336 -30.30 18.67 23.63
C THR A 336 -30.23 17.63 22.50
N PRO A 337 -31.30 16.85 22.24
CA PRO A 337 -31.35 15.87 21.16
C PRO A 337 -31.05 16.41 19.76
N ALA A 338 -31.19 17.73 19.54
CA ALA A 338 -30.88 18.37 18.26
C ALA A 338 -29.39 18.34 17.89
N CYS A 339 -28.48 18.13 18.86
CA CYS A 339 -27.04 18.04 18.63
C CYS A 339 -26.40 19.27 17.94
N ASN A 340 -26.79 20.47 18.36
CA ASN A 340 -26.34 21.76 17.79
C ASN A 340 -24.96 22.26 18.29
N GLY A 341 -24.17 21.40 18.92
CA GLY A 341 -22.85 21.72 19.48
C GLY A 341 -21.69 21.46 18.51
N PRO A 342 -20.47 21.24 19.01
CA PRO A 342 -19.31 21.00 18.16
C PRO A 342 -19.43 19.69 17.38
N THR A 343 -18.76 19.66 16.24
CA THR A 343 -18.68 18.50 15.35
C THR A 343 -17.25 17.99 15.18
N LEU A 344 -17.10 16.68 15.04
CA LEU A 344 -15.83 16.02 14.75
C LEU A 344 -16.04 15.02 13.62
N THR A 345 -15.23 15.08 12.58
CA THR A 345 -15.32 14.16 11.44
C THR A 345 -14.06 13.32 11.36
N PHE A 346 -14.22 12.00 11.42
CA PHE A 346 -13.18 11.05 11.08
C PHE A 346 -13.28 10.72 9.59
N THR A 347 -12.16 10.74 8.88
CA THR A 347 -12.04 10.21 7.52
C THR A 347 -11.16 8.98 7.57
N ASN A 348 -11.68 7.86 7.11
CA ASN A 348 -10.93 6.61 7.05
C ASN A 348 -9.85 6.70 5.96
N TRP A 349 -8.63 6.41 6.35
CA TRP A 349 -7.47 6.23 5.48
C TRP A 349 -6.87 4.86 5.73
N ARG A 350 -6.04 4.41 4.81
CA ARG A 350 -5.29 3.17 4.98
C ARG A 350 -3.84 3.42 4.66
N LYS A 351 -2.96 2.73 5.36
CA LYS A 351 -1.53 2.86 5.15
C LYS A 351 -0.96 1.55 4.62
N ARG A 352 -0.16 1.65 3.57
CA ARG A 352 0.57 0.53 2.97
C ARG A 352 2.03 0.89 2.90
N TRP A 353 2.85 -0.08 3.24
CA TRP A 353 4.28 0.05 3.06
C TRP A 353 4.73 -0.65 1.79
N TYR A 354 5.89 -0.23 1.30
CA TYR A 354 6.64 -1.02 0.36
C TYR A 354 8.11 -1.14 0.77
N GLU A 355 8.66 -2.29 0.44
CA GLU A 355 10.08 -2.59 0.49
C GLU A 355 10.62 -2.63 -0.93
N LEU A 356 11.70 -1.91 -1.19
CA LEU A 356 12.25 -1.77 -2.54
C LEU A 356 13.65 -2.37 -2.58
N MET A 357 13.87 -3.33 -3.48
CA MET A 357 15.18 -3.94 -3.71
C MET A 357 15.69 -3.55 -5.10
N ALA A 358 16.89 -2.99 -5.17
CA ALA A 358 17.51 -2.54 -6.42
C ALA A 358 19.01 -2.86 -6.44
N PRO A 359 19.63 -3.03 -7.62
CA PRO A 359 21.07 -3.24 -7.70
C PRO A 359 21.83 -2.00 -7.21
N ASP A 360 22.99 -2.19 -6.57
CA ASP A 360 23.82 -1.08 -6.11
C ASP A 360 24.35 -0.21 -7.27
N PHE A 361 24.50 -0.81 -8.45
CA PHE A 361 24.89 -0.20 -9.73
C PHE A 361 23.73 0.39 -10.57
N MET A 362 22.49 0.34 -10.08
CA MET A 362 21.35 1.04 -10.70
C MET A 362 21.24 2.46 -10.15
N VAL A 363 21.06 3.44 -11.04
CA VAL A 363 20.86 4.85 -10.65
C VAL A 363 19.46 5.03 -10.07
N MET A 364 19.42 5.44 -8.80
CA MET A 364 18.18 5.54 -8.01
C MET A 364 18.14 6.86 -7.26
N ASN A 365 16.93 7.42 -7.11
CA ASN A 365 16.74 8.57 -6.24
C ASN A 365 16.88 8.13 -4.78
N THR A 366 17.47 9.01 -3.97
CA THR A 366 17.54 8.81 -2.52
C THR A 366 16.48 9.67 -1.85
N ARG A 367 15.83 9.12 -0.81
CA ARG A 367 14.82 9.80 0.01
C ARG A 367 15.14 9.58 1.48
N VAL A 368 15.03 10.62 2.29
CA VAL A 368 15.13 10.51 3.74
C VAL A 368 13.74 10.29 4.34
N VAL A 369 13.54 9.18 5.03
CA VAL A 369 12.30 8.84 5.75
C VAL A 369 12.66 8.48 7.19
N GLY A 370 12.09 9.19 8.17
CA GLY A 370 12.42 8.99 9.59
C GLY A 370 13.91 9.19 9.92
N GLY A 371 14.60 10.07 9.18
CA GLY A 371 16.05 10.29 9.33
C GLY A 371 16.94 9.24 8.63
N VAL A 372 16.36 8.22 8.02
CA VAL A 372 17.09 7.17 7.30
C VAL A 372 17.05 7.44 5.80
N SER A 373 18.24 7.44 5.19
CA SER A 373 18.41 7.60 3.75
C SER A 373 18.14 6.27 3.03
N MET A 374 17.14 6.24 2.15
CA MET A 374 16.69 5.04 1.43
C MET A 374 16.66 5.28 -0.08
N ARG A 375 16.93 4.24 -0.87
CA ARG A 375 16.71 4.26 -2.34
C ARG A 375 15.22 4.10 -2.62
N ASP A 376 14.66 4.98 -3.44
CA ASP A 376 13.22 5.06 -3.69
C ASP A 376 12.94 5.31 -5.18
N PHE A 377 11.69 5.12 -5.61
CA PHE A 377 11.24 5.43 -6.96
C PHE A 377 11.56 6.88 -7.35
N PRO A 378 11.72 7.20 -8.65
CA PRO A 378 11.88 8.56 -9.12
C PRO A 378 10.78 9.50 -8.60
N ALA A 379 11.10 10.78 -8.37
CA ALA A 379 10.19 11.73 -7.72
C ALA A 379 8.83 11.86 -8.44
N ALA A 380 8.85 12.04 -9.77
CA ALA A 380 7.64 12.08 -10.58
C ALA A 380 6.79 10.82 -10.43
N GLY A 381 7.45 9.66 -10.31
CA GLY A 381 6.74 8.42 -10.14
C GLY A 381 6.08 8.28 -8.76
N ARG A 382 6.76 8.74 -7.72
CA ARG A 382 6.17 8.81 -6.37
C ARG A 382 4.96 9.74 -6.33
N THR A 383 4.98 10.85 -7.07
CA THR A 383 3.81 11.74 -7.20
C THR A 383 2.61 10.97 -7.75
N VAL A 384 2.78 10.20 -8.84
CA VAL A 384 1.71 9.39 -9.42
C VAL A 384 1.20 8.32 -8.44
N ILE A 385 2.11 7.61 -7.74
CA ILE A 385 1.72 6.63 -6.71
C ILE A 385 0.93 7.32 -5.59
N THR A 386 1.37 8.49 -5.15
CA THR A 386 0.72 9.27 -4.09
C THR A 386 -0.67 9.72 -4.54
N ASP A 387 -0.78 10.36 -5.71
CA ASP A 387 -2.06 10.85 -6.26
C ASP A 387 -3.06 9.70 -6.47
N SER A 388 -2.57 8.56 -6.97
CA SER A 388 -3.37 7.34 -7.12
C SER A 388 -3.83 6.82 -5.76
N GLY A 389 -2.96 6.86 -4.76
CA GLY A 389 -3.27 6.57 -3.36
C GLY A 389 -4.39 7.45 -2.81
N LEU A 390 -4.34 8.77 -3.06
CA LEU A 390 -5.38 9.71 -2.64
C LEU A 390 -6.77 9.32 -3.17
N THR A 391 -6.87 8.90 -4.44
CA THR A 391 -8.18 8.49 -5.03
C THR A 391 -8.77 7.25 -4.37
N THR A 392 -7.95 6.44 -3.70
CA THR A 392 -8.36 5.23 -2.99
C THR A 392 -8.26 5.36 -1.47
N PHE A 393 -7.93 6.55 -0.95
CA PHE A 393 -7.66 6.80 0.47
C PHE A 393 -6.64 5.80 1.05
N THR A 394 -5.56 5.59 0.29
CA THR A 394 -4.44 4.73 0.66
C THR A 394 -3.16 5.55 0.60
N GLU A 395 -2.47 5.67 1.71
CA GLU A 395 -1.13 6.24 1.79
C GLU A 395 -0.08 5.15 1.54
N TYR A 396 0.81 5.38 0.58
CA TYR A 396 1.94 4.51 0.30
C TYR A 396 3.23 5.12 0.86
N GLU A 397 3.94 4.38 1.70
CA GLU A 397 5.20 4.83 2.31
C GLU A 397 6.30 3.77 2.14
N ILE A 398 7.51 4.20 1.80
CA ILE A 398 8.65 3.28 1.78
C ILE A 398 8.99 2.89 3.23
N HIS A 399 9.05 1.58 3.49
CA HIS A 399 9.47 1.06 4.80
C HIS A 399 10.99 0.84 4.84
N LYS A 400 11.54 0.25 3.77
CA LYS A 400 12.97 -0.08 3.68
C LYS A 400 13.40 -0.20 2.22
N SER A 401 14.67 0.14 1.96
CA SER A 401 15.32 -0.15 0.70
C SER A 401 16.48 -1.12 0.86
N PHE A 402 16.64 -2.05 -0.08
CA PHE A 402 17.72 -3.03 -0.15
C PHE A 402 18.56 -2.76 -1.39
N SER A 403 19.88 -2.84 -1.23
CA SER A 403 20.81 -2.89 -2.35
C SER A 403 21.44 -4.27 -2.48
N PHE A 404 21.79 -4.68 -3.69
CA PHE A 404 22.55 -5.90 -3.95
C PHE A 404 23.64 -5.67 -5.00
N THR A 405 24.74 -6.38 -4.86
CA THR A 405 25.92 -6.32 -5.73
C THR A 405 25.70 -7.12 -7.01
N GLU A 406 26.58 -6.93 -8.00
CA GLU A 406 26.62 -7.73 -9.24
C GLU A 406 26.81 -9.24 -8.98
N LEU A 407 27.64 -9.59 -7.99
CA LEU A 407 27.83 -10.99 -7.59
C LEU A 407 26.53 -11.58 -7.06
N GLU A 408 25.81 -10.86 -6.20
CA GLU A 408 24.52 -11.31 -5.66
C GLU A 408 23.43 -11.39 -6.73
N ALA A 409 23.48 -10.52 -7.74
CA ALA A 409 22.58 -10.52 -8.89
C ALA A 409 22.74 -11.75 -9.79
N THR A 410 23.98 -12.23 -9.95
CA THR A 410 24.32 -13.33 -10.89
C THR A 410 24.41 -14.71 -10.21
N THR A 411 24.59 -14.75 -8.88
CA THR A 411 24.70 -16.00 -8.12
C THR A 411 23.42 -16.84 -8.22
N ALA A 412 23.57 -18.13 -8.50
CA ALA A 412 22.48 -19.11 -8.51
C ALA A 412 21.29 -18.77 -9.43
N GLY A 413 21.53 -18.04 -10.53
CA GLY A 413 20.51 -17.75 -11.54
C GLY A 413 19.44 -16.77 -11.06
N LYS A 414 19.81 -15.78 -10.25
CA LYS A 414 18.91 -14.72 -9.76
C LYS A 414 18.71 -13.57 -10.76
N GLY A 415 19.53 -13.51 -11.81
CA GLY A 415 19.42 -12.57 -12.92
C GLY A 415 20.71 -12.54 -13.74
N SER A 416 20.75 -11.64 -14.71
CA SER A 416 21.94 -11.36 -15.53
C SER A 416 22.36 -9.91 -15.35
N VAL A 417 23.66 -9.66 -15.34
CA VAL A 417 24.21 -8.31 -15.41
C VAL A 417 24.89 -8.16 -16.76
N LEU A 418 24.37 -7.26 -17.59
CA LEU A 418 24.80 -7.09 -18.97
C LEU A 418 25.29 -5.65 -19.20
N PRO A 419 26.22 -5.43 -20.16
CA PRO A 419 26.65 -4.09 -20.52
C PRO A 419 25.49 -3.27 -21.10
N ARG A 420 25.49 -1.95 -20.94
CA ARG A 420 24.43 -1.07 -21.45
C ARG A 420 24.26 -1.14 -22.97
N GLU A 421 25.33 -1.44 -23.69
CA GLU A 421 25.38 -1.59 -25.14
C GLU A 421 24.44 -2.71 -25.60
N PHE A 422 24.26 -3.75 -24.75
CA PHE A 422 23.31 -4.83 -25.01
C PHE A 422 21.86 -4.35 -25.15
N PHE A 423 21.55 -3.21 -24.53
CA PHE A 423 20.22 -2.60 -24.57
C PHE A 423 20.12 -1.52 -25.66
N GLY A 424 21.15 -1.37 -26.50
CA GLY A 424 21.22 -0.35 -27.55
C GLY A 424 21.40 1.06 -26.99
N GLN A 425 21.95 1.19 -25.79
CA GLN A 425 22.07 2.47 -25.11
C GLN A 425 23.50 3.01 -25.13
N THR A 426 23.63 4.31 -25.34
CA THR A 426 24.91 5.03 -25.47
C THR A 426 25.26 5.89 -24.26
N SER A 427 24.37 5.97 -23.26
CA SER A 427 24.55 6.77 -22.05
C SER A 427 23.90 6.10 -20.84
N GLY A 428 24.26 6.56 -19.63
CA GLY A 428 23.82 5.95 -18.37
C GLY A 428 24.83 4.93 -17.82
N PRO A 429 24.44 4.17 -16.78
CA PRO A 429 25.30 3.19 -16.13
C PRO A 429 25.80 2.12 -17.10
N ASP A 430 27.06 1.71 -16.98
CA ASP A 430 27.67 0.72 -17.88
C ASP A 430 27.10 -0.68 -17.71
N LYS A 431 26.48 -0.96 -16.56
CA LYS A 431 25.91 -2.25 -16.20
C LYS A 431 24.42 -2.14 -15.96
N ARG A 432 23.67 -3.15 -16.41
CA ARG A 432 22.22 -3.23 -16.27
C ARG A 432 21.79 -4.60 -15.78
N TYR A 433 20.82 -4.60 -14.89
CA TYR A 433 20.27 -5.81 -14.29
C TYR A 433 19.05 -6.31 -15.06
N LEU A 434 19.15 -7.53 -15.55
CA LEU A 434 18.15 -8.15 -16.39
C LEU A 434 17.52 -9.36 -15.73
N LEU A 435 16.19 -9.42 -15.79
CA LEU A 435 15.40 -10.52 -15.27
C LEU A 435 14.69 -11.28 -16.39
N THR A 436 14.53 -12.59 -16.19
CA THR A 436 13.71 -13.46 -17.02
C THR A 436 12.60 -14.09 -16.18
N ARG A 437 11.64 -14.78 -16.80
CA ARG A 437 10.60 -15.54 -16.08
C ARG A 437 11.17 -16.53 -15.05
N LEU A 438 12.35 -17.08 -15.32
CA LEU A 438 13.00 -18.03 -14.43
C LEU A 438 13.74 -17.32 -13.30
N THR A 439 14.54 -16.31 -13.63
CA THR A 439 15.41 -15.66 -12.65
C THR A 439 14.63 -14.76 -11.69
N MET A 440 13.48 -14.23 -12.11
CA MET A 440 12.63 -13.39 -11.26
C MET A 440 11.95 -14.12 -10.09
N GLN A 441 12.03 -15.47 -10.05
CA GLN A 441 11.43 -16.32 -9.02
C GLN A 441 12.22 -16.34 -7.72
N THR A 442 13.42 -15.78 -7.69
CA THR A 442 14.24 -15.73 -6.48
C THR A 442 14.98 -14.39 -6.41
N PRO A 443 14.71 -13.53 -5.41
CA PRO A 443 15.35 -12.24 -5.31
C PRO A 443 16.83 -12.41 -4.92
N PRO A 444 17.71 -11.46 -5.31
CA PRO A 444 19.11 -11.40 -4.89
C PRO A 444 19.28 -11.56 -3.37
N LYS A 445 18.42 -10.91 -2.59
CA LYS A 445 18.38 -10.95 -1.12
C LYS A 445 16.99 -11.30 -0.62
N ALA A 446 16.88 -11.72 0.63
CA ALA A 446 15.59 -11.79 1.29
C ALA A 446 15.06 -10.37 1.55
N PHE A 447 13.76 -10.19 1.37
CA PHE A 447 13.04 -9.03 1.92
C PHE A 447 12.87 -9.23 3.43
N ASP A 448 12.80 -8.13 4.19
CA ASP A 448 12.56 -8.20 5.63
C ASP A 448 11.11 -8.63 5.88
N ASN A 449 10.19 -8.17 5.02
CA ASN A 449 8.75 -8.31 5.21
C ASN A 449 8.30 -7.80 6.60
N GLY A 450 8.97 -6.75 7.10
CA GLY A 450 8.89 -6.33 8.50
C GLY A 450 7.52 -5.80 8.93
N LYS A 451 6.67 -5.47 7.95
CA LYS A 451 5.27 -5.03 8.16
C LYS A 451 4.24 -6.09 7.76
N GLY A 452 4.67 -7.34 7.57
CA GLY A 452 3.80 -8.46 7.21
C GLY A 452 2.98 -8.17 5.94
N SER A 453 1.71 -8.55 5.96
CA SER A 453 0.77 -8.39 4.85
C SER A 453 0.50 -6.93 4.44
N ARG A 454 0.85 -5.95 5.29
CA ARG A 454 0.76 -4.50 4.99
C ARG A 454 1.90 -3.99 4.13
N CYS A 455 2.95 -4.80 3.92
CA CYS A 455 4.09 -4.47 3.08
C CYS A 455 3.96 -5.09 1.68
N MET A 456 4.23 -4.29 0.64
CA MET A 456 4.46 -4.79 -0.71
C MET A 456 5.97 -4.87 -0.95
N THR A 457 6.47 -6.02 -1.37
CA THR A 457 7.87 -6.18 -1.74
C THR A 457 8.03 -5.94 -3.24
N VAL A 458 9.01 -5.12 -3.61
CA VAL A 458 9.26 -4.69 -4.99
C VAL A 458 10.73 -4.95 -5.35
N LEU A 459 10.97 -5.75 -6.39
CA LEU A 459 12.28 -5.96 -7.00
C LEU A 459 12.40 -5.13 -8.28
N LEU A 460 13.39 -4.24 -8.31
CA LEU A 460 13.69 -3.44 -9.48
C LEU A 460 14.70 -4.12 -10.40
N CYS A 461 14.51 -3.92 -11.70
CA CYS A 461 15.42 -4.31 -12.77
C CYS A 461 15.46 -3.24 -13.86
N ASP A 462 16.51 -3.26 -14.67
CA ASP A 462 16.64 -2.40 -15.84
C ASP A 462 15.77 -2.91 -16.99
N ASP A 463 15.65 -4.23 -17.11
CA ASP A 463 14.78 -4.89 -18.07
C ASP A 463 14.32 -6.26 -17.58
N ILE A 464 13.17 -6.68 -18.12
CA ILE A 464 12.54 -7.95 -17.79
C ILE A 464 11.94 -8.58 -19.06
N PHE A 465 12.23 -9.86 -19.24
CA PHE A 465 11.80 -10.67 -20.37
C PHE A 465 10.99 -11.86 -19.87
N VAL A 466 9.87 -12.16 -20.54
CA VAL A 466 9.10 -13.37 -20.26
C VAL A 466 8.80 -14.11 -21.56
N SER A 467 8.77 -15.43 -21.47
CA SER A 467 8.32 -16.29 -22.55
C SER A 467 6.90 -15.88 -22.93
N ASP A 468 6.62 -15.69 -24.21
CA ASP A 468 5.27 -15.39 -24.67
C ASP A 468 4.33 -16.57 -24.37
N GLY A 469 3.58 -16.45 -23.27
CA GLY A 469 2.67 -17.47 -22.76
C GLY A 469 1.54 -17.85 -23.72
N ALA A 470 1.31 -17.05 -24.77
CA ALA A 470 0.34 -17.37 -25.82
C ALA A 470 0.79 -18.55 -26.71
N SER A 471 2.06 -18.92 -26.65
CA SER A 471 2.62 -20.00 -27.45
C SER A 471 3.01 -21.19 -26.58
N LYS A 472 2.02 -22.01 -26.20
CA LYS A 472 2.26 -23.35 -25.62
C LYS A 472 2.97 -24.34 -26.58
N GLY A 473 3.76 -23.84 -27.53
CA GLY A 473 4.40 -24.61 -28.59
C GLY A 473 5.31 -23.78 -29.49
N HIS A 474 5.97 -22.72 -29.02
CA HIS A 474 7.15 -22.23 -29.75
C HIS A 474 8.34 -23.10 -29.35
N PRO A 475 8.74 -24.08 -30.18
CA PRO A 475 9.93 -24.86 -29.91
C PRO A 475 11.12 -23.91 -29.84
N ASP A 476 12.12 -24.30 -29.06
CA ASP A 476 13.44 -23.69 -29.14
C ASP A 476 13.81 -23.50 -30.61
N ARG A 477 14.16 -22.27 -31.01
CA ARG A 477 14.47 -22.00 -32.41
C ARG A 477 15.96 -22.19 -32.59
N GLU A 478 16.31 -23.11 -33.49
CA GLU A 478 17.66 -23.28 -33.95
C GLU A 478 17.92 -22.33 -35.12
N ARG A 479 19.10 -21.68 -35.09
CA ARG A 479 19.60 -20.84 -36.17
C ARG A 479 21.07 -21.13 -36.39
N THR A 480 21.50 -20.92 -37.62
CA THR A 480 22.89 -21.07 -38.04
C THR A 480 23.35 -19.74 -38.61
N ILE A 481 24.54 -19.32 -38.20
CA ILE A 481 25.29 -18.22 -38.81
C ILE A 481 26.41 -18.86 -39.60
N THR A 482 26.46 -18.64 -40.91
CA THR A 482 27.65 -19.00 -41.69
C THR A 482 28.56 -17.77 -41.74
N THR A 483 29.81 -17.93 -41.33
CA THR A 483 30.81 -16.87 -41.36
C THR A 483 32.07 -17.31 -42.09
N THR A 484 32.70 -16.39 -42.81
CA THR A 484 34.01 -16.57 -43.45
C THR A 484 35.09 -15.76 -42.74
N THR A 485 34.82 -15.29 -41.53
CA THR A 485 35.76 -14.52 -40.71
C THR A 485 35.73 -15.06 -39.28
N ALA A 486 36.77 -14.79 -38.50
CA ALA A 486 36.83 -15.18 -37.09
C ALA A 486 35.74 -14.49 -36.24
N GLU A 487 35.06 -13.49 -36.79
CA GLU A 487 33.94 -12.81 -36.16
C GLU A 487 32.69 -12.96 -37.03
N ALA A 488 31.51 -12.96 -36.42
CA ALA A 488 30.25 -12.98 -37.13
C ALA A 488 29.14 -12.29 -36.34
N ASP A 489 28.12 -11.82 -37.06
CA ASP A 489 26.94 -11.21 -36.49
C ASP A 489 25.68 -11.85 -37.06
N LEU A 490 24.72 -12.16 -36.19
CA LEU A 490 23.37 -12.54 -36.57
C LEU A 490 22.38 -11.49 -36.13
N ASP A 491 21.75 -10.86 -37.11
CA ASP A 491 20.58 -10.05 -36.89
C ASP A 491 19.33 -10.95 -36.78
N LEU A 492 18.77 -11.03 -35.58
CA LEU A 492 17.58 -11.84 -35.29
C LEU A 492 16.31 -11.17 -35.81
N ALA A 493 16.29 -9.84 -35.92
CA ALA A 493 15.11 -9.10 -36.36
C ALA A 493 14.79 -9.42 -37.82
N THR A 494 15.83 -9.56 -38.65
CA THR A 494 15.69 -9.97 -40.06
C THR A 494 15.45 -11.47 -40.23
N THR A 495 15.92 -12.29 -39.28
CA THR A 495 15.98 -13.76 -39.44
C THR A 495 14.81 -14.52 -38.81
N VAL A 496 14.08 -13.90 -37.88
CA VAL A 496 13.07 -14.60 -37.06
C VAL A 496 11.75 -13.83 -37.01
N SER A 497 11.79 -12.63 -36.43
CA SER A 497 10.76 -11.60 -36.46
C SER A 497 11.30 -10.36 -35.75
N SER A 498 10.72 -9.20 -36.03
CA SER A 498 11.05 -7.95 -35.34
C SER A 498 10.75 -7.96 -33.84
N SER A 499 10.00 -8.94 -33.32
CA SER A 499 9.65 -9.08 -31.90
C SER A 499 10.56 -10.02 -31.12
N CYS A 500 11.48 -10.73 -31.78
CA CYS A 500 12.35 -11.69 -31.09
C CYS A 500 13.47 -10.98 -30.33
N VAL A 501 13.59 -11.28 -29.03
CA VAL A 501 14.75 -10.89 -28.23
C VAL A 501 15.49 -12.14 -27.74
N TRP A 502 16.82 -12.16 -27.86
CA TRP A 502 17.65 -13.21 -27.30
C TRP A 502 18.17 -12.85 -25.92
N HIS A 503 18.46 -13.88 -25.12
CA HIS A 503 19.02 -13.74 -23.79
C HIS A 503 20.20 -14.70 -23.61
N PRO A 504 21.38 -14.25 -23.13
CA PRO A 504 22.58 -15.09 -23.07
C PRO A 504 22.54 -16.17 -21.99
N VAL A 505 21.61 -16.08 -21.04
CA VAL A 505 21.64 -16.90 -19.83
C VAL A 505 20.25 -17.44 -19.49
N SER A 506 19.79 -18.49 -20.18
CA SER A 506 18.68 -19.32 -19.66
C SER A 506 19.20 -20.48 -18.80
N ALA A 507 20.31 -20.27 -18.10
CA ALA A 507 20.91 -21.25 -17.19
C ALA A 507 20.20 -21.21 -15.82
N ASN A 508 18.97 -21.72 -15.74
CA ASN A 508 18.50 -22.35 -14.51
C ASN A 508 17.40 -23.37 -14.80
N ARG A 509 17.77 -24.51 -15.40
CA ARG A 509 16.99 -25.73 -15.25
C ARG A 509 17.60 -26.54 -14.11
N THR A 510 16.99 -26.43 -12.94
CA THR A 510 17.06 -27.43 -11.86
C THR A 510 16.48 -28.81 -12.25
N ARG A 511 16.21 -29.06 -13.55
CA ARG A 511 16.12 -30.42 -14.11
C ARG A 511 17.49 -30.85 -14.58
N ALA A 512 18.28 -31.47 -13.70
CA ALA A 512 19.28 -32.55 -13.88
C ALA A 512 20.02 -32.81 -15.22
N ALA A 513 19.96 -31.94 -16.22
CA ALA A 513 20.55 -32.13 -17.53
C ALA A 513 21.54 -31.00 -17.79
N ALA A 514 22.80 -31.28 -17.49
CA ALA A 514 23.96 -30.50 -17.91
C ALA A 514 24.01 -30.25 -19.44
N ASP A 515 23.15 -30.92 -20.21
CA ASP A 515 23.06 -30.86 -21.68
C ASP A 515 22.25 -29.65 -22.24
N THR A 516 21.80 -28.71 -21.40
CA THR A 516 20.97 -27.56 -21.83
C THR A 516 21.54 -26.17 -21.53
N ILE A 517 22.83 -26.07 -21.19
CA ILE A 517 23.59 -24.84 -21.47
C ILE A 517 23.35 -24.53 -22.96
N ILE A 518 23.19 -23.26 -23.35
CA ILE A 518 23.13 -22.86 -24.76
C ILE A 518 24.34 -23.51 -25.44
N ALA A 519 24.13 -24.65 -26.07
CA ALA A 519 25.19 -25.44 -26.64
C ALA A 519 25.49 -24.80 -27.98
N LEU A 520 26.24 -23.70 -27.93
CA LEU A 520 26.85 -23.15 -29.12
C LEU A 520 27.74 -24.26 -29.67
N LYS A 521 27.49 -24.61 -30.92
CA LYS A 521 28.28 -25.57 -31.66
C LYS A 521 28.74 -24.90 -32.92
N TRP A 522 29.90 -25.31 -33.40
CA TRP A 522 30.36 -24.89 -34.71
C TRP A 522 30.57 -26.12 -35.59
N THR A 523 30.49 -25.93 -36.90
CA THR A 523 30.85 -26.93 -37.90
C THR A 523 31.57 -26.25 -39.05
N ALA A 524 32.67 -26.83 -39.55
CA ALA A 524 33.27 -26.38 -40.80
C ALA A 524 32.31 -26.65 -41.98
N ASN A 525 32.00 -25.64 -42.77
CA ASN A 525 31.04 -25.73 -43.85
C ASN A 525 31.76 -26.07 -45.17
N ILE A 526 31.93 -27.38 -45.41
CA ILE A 526 32.59 -27.93 -46.59
C ILE A 526 31.60 -28.87 -47.29
N ALA A 527 30.89 -28.36 -48.30
CA ALA A 527 29.82 -29.10 -48.97
C ALA A 527 30.30 -30.35 -49.73
N ARG A 528 31.56 -30.37 -50.18
CA ARG A 528 32.17 -31.47 -50.95
C ARG A 528 33.54 -31.86 -50.39
N PRO A 529 33.60 -32.61 -49.26
CA PRO A 529 34.87 -33.01 -48.65
C PRO A 529 35.80 -33.79 -49.60
N THR A 530 35.23 -34.53 -50.55
CA THR A 530 35.97 -35.31 -51.55
C THR A 530 36.81 -34.46 -52.50
N ASP A 531 36.50 -33.18 -52.68
CA ASP A 531 37.30 -32.28 -53.53
C ASP A 531 38.71 -32.03 -52.94
N TYR A 532 38.85 -32.21 -51.62
CA TYR A 532 40.11 -32.03 -50.87
C TYR A 532 40.79 -33.36 -50.55
N GLN A 533 40.30 -34.46 -51.14
CA GLN A 533 40.87 -35.77 -50.97
C GLN A 533 42.01 -35.95 -51.98
N GLY A 534 43.23 -36.17 -51.48
CA GLY A 534 44.41 -36.36 -52.32
C GLY A 534 45.58 -36.98 -51.56
N PRO A 535 46.59 -37.52 -52.24
CA PRO A 535 47.81 -37.98 -51.58
C PRO A 535 48.59 -36.79 -51.00
N ALA A 536 49.36 -36.98 -49.94
CA ALA A 536 50.26 -35.93 -49.43
C ALA A 536 51.14 -35.35 -50.55
N ASP A 537 51.29 -34.04 -50.57
CA ASP A 537 52.18 -33.37 -51.52
C ASP A 537 53.62 -33.73 -51.17
N TYR A 538 54.46 -33.86 -52.18
CA TYR A 538 55.84 -34.24 -51.96
C TYR A 538 56.79 -33.55 -52.93
N ASP A 539 57.99 -33.31 -52.42
CA ASP A 539 59.10 -32.75 -53.17
C ASP A 539 60.39 -33.48 -52.84
N PHE A 540 61.36 -33.40 -53.76
CA PHE A 540 62.71 -33.90 -53.54
C PHE A 540 63.68 -32.72 -53.48
N GLU A 541 64.42 -32.64 -52.38
CA GLU A 541 65.60 -31.80 -52.38
C GLU A 541 66.67 -32.34 -53.34
N THR A 542 67.66 -31.50 -53.62
CA THR A 542 68.84 -31.92 -54.38
C THR A 542 69.50 -33.11 -53.69
N ASP A 543 69.79 -34.14 -54.48
CA ASP A 543 70.53 -35.30 -53.97
C ASP A 543 71.88 -34.85 -53.43
N VAL A 544 72.26 -35.36 -52.27
CA VAL A 544 73.51 -34.98 -51.60
C VAL A 544 74.52 -36.09 -51.79
N ASP A 545 75.63 -35.77 -52.46
CA ASP A 545 76.81 -36.62 -52.45
C ASP A 545 77.36 -36.70 -51.03
N ASP A 546 77.44 -37.90 -50.47
CA ASP A 546 78.05 -38.13 -49.16
C ASP A 546 79.57 -38.01 -49.27
N PRO A 547 80.18 -36.93 -48.73
CA PRO A 547 81.61 -36.67 -48.88
C PRO A 547 82.47 -37.57 -47.98
N THR A 548 81.86 -38.35 -47.07
CA THR A 548 82.58 -39.23 -46.15
C THR A 548 82.98 -40.57 -46.77
N ILE A 549 82.57 -40.79 -48.01
CA ILE A 549 82.78 -42.03 -48.75
C ILE A 549 83.84 -41.77 -49.84
N ASP A 550 85.10 -42.19 -49.60
CA ASP A 550 86.18 -42.12 -50.60
C ASP A 550 85.79 -42.86 -51.88
N GLY A 551 86.21 -42.37 -53.05
CA GLY A 551 85.78 -42.88 -54.36
C GLY A 551 86.14 -44.33 -54.69
N THR A 552 86.91 -44.96 -53.81
CA THR A 552 87.24 -46.39 -53.79
C THR A 552 86.23 -47.24 -53.01
N SER A 553 85.33 -46.60 -52.27
CA SER A 553 84.36 -47.27 -51.40
C SER A 553 83.41 -48.15 -52.20
N LYS A 554 83.29 -49.40 -51.72
CA LYS A 554 82.29 -50.36 -52.19
C LYS A 554 80.93 -50.12 -51.51
N ASP A 555 80.76 -49.02 -50.77
CA ASP A 555 79.49 -48.69 -50.15
C ASP A 555 78.43 -48.38 -51.21
N ARG A 556 77.28 -49.01 -51.06
CA ARG A 556 76.16 -49.00 -52.00
C ARG A 556 74.86 -48.72 -51.29
N ARG A 557 74.99 -48.10 -50.12
CA ARG A 557 73.87 -47.61 -49.33
C ARG A 557 73.45 -46.27 -49.90
N LEU A 558 72.17 -46.16 -50.19
CA LEU A 558 71.51 -44.87 -50.27
C LEU A 558 70.69 -44.70 -48.98
N ARG A 559 70.82 -43.54 -48.35
CA ARG A 559 70.03 -43.11 -47.20
C ARG A 559 68.95 -42.17 -47.69
N ILE A 560 67.71 -42.48 -47.36
CA ILE A 560 66.52 -41.71 -47.72
C ILE A 560 66.04 -41.04 -46.43
N GLU A 561 65.99 -39.72 -46.46
CA GLU A 561 65.55 -38.88 -45.35
C GLU A 561 64.25 -38.18 -45.75
N GLU A 562 63.36 -38.02 -44.77
CA GLU A 562 62.19 -37.14 -44.89
C GLU A 562 62.45 -35.97 -43.95
N LEU A 563 62.32 -34.75 -44.46
CA LEU A 563 62.84 -33.55 -43.82
C LEU A 563 61.78 -32.76 -43.06
N THR A 564 60.48 -32.97 -43.33
CA THR A 564 59.40 -32.22 -42.65
C THR A 564 59.10 -32.81 -41.27
N GLN A 565 58.96 -34.14 -41.17
CA GLN A 565 58.68 -34.88 -39.94
C GLN A 565 59.96 -35.36 -39.23
N ASN A 566 61.09 -35.42 -39.95
CA ASN A 566 62.38 -35.90 -39.46
C ASN A 566 62.33 -37.32 -38.80
N PRO A 567 61.79 -38.34 -39.48
CA PRO A 567 61.76 -39.72 -38.99
C PRO A 567 63.16 -40.37 -39.08
N ALA A 568 63.29 -41.58 -38.53
CA ALA A 568 64.48 -42.39 -38.77
C ALA A 568 64.65 -42.66 -40.28
N PRO A 569 65.84 -42.41 -40.87
CA PRO A 569 66.08 -42.60 -42.30
C PRO A 569 65.90 -44.04 -42.76
N CYS A 570 65.44 -44.23 -43.99
CA CYS A 570 65.45 -45.54 -44.64
C CYS A 570 66.78 -45.75 -45.38
N THR A 571 67.46 -46.86 -45.11
CA THR A 571 68.70 -47.21 -45.81
C THR A 571 68.46 -48.38 -46.75
N VAL A 572 68.76 -48.20 -48.03
CA VAL A 572 68.69 -49.26 -49.05
C VAL A 572 70.07 -49.64 -49.53
N VAL A 573 70.35 -50.94 -49.61
CA VAL A 573 71.65 -51.48 -50.03
C VAL A 573 71.51 -52.15 -51.40
N PHE A 574 72.23 -51.68 -52.42
CA PHE A 574 72.25 -52.34 -53.72
C PHE A 574 73.19 -53.56 -53.73
N LYS A 575 72.71 -54.69 -54.27
CA LYS A 575 73.45 -55.95 -54.33
C LYS A 575 74.73 -55.89 -55.16
N ASN A 576 75.64 -56.82 -54.91
CA ASN A 576 76.84 -57.02 -55.72
C ASN A 576 76.51 -57.78 -56.99
N PRO A 577 76.88 -57.28 -58.19
CA PRO A 577 76.73 -58.08 -59.37
C PRO A 577 77.76 -59.20 -59.34
N LEU A 578 77.38 -60.34 -59.90
CA LEU A 578 78.26 -61.49 -60.02
C LEU A 578 79.37 -61.25 -61.07
N ILE A 579 79.15 -60.38 -62.08
CA ILE A 579 80.15 -60.00 -63.10
C ILE A 579 79.90 -58.56 -63.60
N GLY A 580 80.89 -57.67 -63.47
CA GLY A 580 81.10 -56.44 -64.26
C GLY A 580 80.09 -55.27 -64.18
N ASN A 581 78.79 -55.51 -63.97
CA ASN A 581 77.75 -54.48 -64.10
C ASN A 581 77.06 -54.17 -62.79
N THR A 582 77.30 -52.99 -62.24
CA THR A 582 76.68 -52.54 -60.99
C THR A 582 75.15 -52.52 -61.11
N PRO A 583 74.37 -53.23 -60.25
CA PRO A 583 72.92 -53.18 -60.28
C PRO A 583 72.45 -51.77 -59.95
N THR A 584 71.68 -51.19 -60.88
CA THR A 584 71.05 -49.88 -60.76
C THR A 584 69.57 -49.99 -60.41
N THR A 585 69.02 -51.20 -60.39
CA THR A 585 67.61 -51.46 -60.08
C THR A 585 67.42 -51.86 -58.62
N LEU A 586 66.28 -51.44 -58.03
CA LEU A 586 65.87 -51.87 -56.70
C LEU A 586 65.35 -53.31 -56.71
N ASP A 587 65.84 -54.13 -55.79
CA ASP A 587 65.31 -55.48 -55.59
C ASP A 587 64.03 -55.46 -54.72
N GLY A 588 63.37 -56.62 -54.60
CA GLY A 588 62.11 -56.73 -53.87
C GLY A 588 62.24 -56.32 -52.38
N ALA A 589 63.35 -56.64 -51.74
CA ALA A 589 63.56 -56.31 -50.32
C ALA A 589 63.74 -54.80 -50.10
N ALA A 590 64.52 -54.14 -50.97
CA ALA A 590 64.69 -52.68 -50.92
C ALA A 590 63.37 -51.95 -51.20
N LYS A 591 62.57 -52.43 -52.16
CA LYS A 591 61.22 -51.91 -52.42
C LYS A 591 60.31 -52.06 -51.20
N SER A 592 60.27 -53.26 -50.58
CA SER A 592 59.47 -53.49 -49.37
C SER A 592 59.91 -52.61 -48.19
N ALA A 593 61.22 -52.39 -48.01
CA ALA A 593 61.74 -51.51 -46.97
C ALA A 593 61.34 -50.04 -47.19
N ILE A 594 61.45 -49.54 -48.43
CA ILE A 594 60.97 -48.19 -48.79
C ILE A 594 59.47 -48.08 -48.56
N ASN A 595 58.67 -49.06 -48.99
CA ASN A 595 57.21 -49.04 -48.83
C ASN A 595 56.79 -49.04 -47.35
N ALA A 596 57.40 -49.88 -46.52
CA ALA A 596 57.10 -49.92 -45.09
C ALA A 596 57.49 -48.61 -44.39
N TRP A 597 58.62 -48.02 -44.80
CA TRP A 597 59.05 -46.71 -44.32
C TRP A 597 58.05 -45.62 -44.74
N LEU A 598 57.73 -45.48 -46.03
CA LEU A 598 56.73 -44.52 -46.53
C LEU A 598 55.36 -44.68 -45.86
N ALA A 599 54.91 -45.92 -45.65
CA ALA A 599 53.65 -46.23 -44.96
C ALA A 599 53.58 -45.64 -43.55
N SER A 600 54.72 -45.54 -42.86
CA SER A 600 54.80 -44.93 -41.53
C SER A 600 54.75 -43.40 -41.53
N LEU A 601 55.04 -42.76 -42.68
CA LEU A 601 55.17 -41.31 -42.81
C LEU A 601 53.85 -40.64 -43.16
N TRP A 602 53.07 -41.22 -44.08
CA TRP A 602 51.91 -40.55 -44.67
C TRP A 602 50.57 -40.83 -43.96
N THR A 603 50.60 -41.08 -42.64
CA THR A 603 49.36 -41.10 -41.84
C THR A 603 48.88 -39.68 -41.60
N ASP A 604 47.56 -39.45 -41.53
CA ASP A 604 47.00 -38.11 -41.33
C ASP A 604 47.61 -37.39 -40.12
N ALA A 605 47.72 -38.07 -38.99
CA ALA A 605 48.32 -37.54 -37.76
C ALA A 605 49.80 -37.11 -37.90
N LYS A 606 50.49 -37.66 -38.90
CA LYS A 606 51.91 -37.39 -39.17
C LYS A 606 52.13 -36.30 -40.21
N VAL A 607 51.30 -36.24 -41.26
CA VAL A 607 51.47 -35.22 -42.31
C VAL A 607 50.67 -33.94 -42.08
N ARG A 608 49.53 -34.00 -41.38
CA ARG A 608 48.64 -32.83 -41.16
C ARG A 608 49.33 -31.69 -40.39
N PRO A 609 50.12 -31.92 -39.32
CA PRO A 609 50.84 -30.85 -38.63
C PRO A 609 51.86 -30.11 -39.51
N HIS A 610 52.24 -30.70 -40.64
CA HIS A 610 53.22 -30.17 -41.60
C HIS A 610 52.56 -29.77 -42.94
N GLY A 611 51.26 -29.45 -42.93
CA GLY A 611 50.56 -28.95 -44.13
C GLY A 611 50.38 -29.98 -45.24
N PHE A 612 50.43 -31.28 -44.92
CA PHE A 612 50.38 -32.38 -45.89
C PHE A 612 51.57 -32.45 -46.85
N GLU A 613 52.70 -31.83 -46.49
CA GLU A 613 53.92 -31.84 -47.30
C GLU A 613 54.96 -32.84 -46.76
N LEU A 614 55.57 -33.58 -47.68
CA LEU A 614 56.72 -34.46 -47.44
C LEU A 614 57.90 -34.00 -48.28
N ARG A 615 59.08 -33.86 -47.67
CA ARG A 615 60.29 -33.42 -48.40
C ARG A 615 61.35 -34.48 -48.28
N PHE A 616 61.66 -35.14 -49.39
CA PHE A 616 62.62 -36.24 -49.40
C PHE A 616 64.01 -35.75 -49.78
N ARG A 617 65.03 -36.33 -49.15
CA ARG A 617 66.43 -36.19 -49.56
C ARG A 617 67.05 -37.58 -49.67
N ILE A 618 67.74 -37.82 -50.78
CA ILE A 618 68.51 -39.04 -50.97
C ILE A 618 69.98 -38.68 -50.84
N THR A 619 70.67 -39.34 -49.91
CA THR A 619 72.08 -39.14 -49.63
C THR A 619 72.83 -40.43 -49.92
N GLY A 620 73.94 -40.33 -50.64
CA GLY A 620 74.78 -41.48 -50.98
C GLY A 620 75.92 -41.11 -51.91
N PHE A 621 76.56 -42.10 -52.53
CA PHE A 621 77.72 -41.83 -53.36
C PHE A 621 77.36 -41.70 -54.85
N GLY A 622 77.41 -40.48 -55.40
CA GLY A 622 77.17 -40.16 -56.81
C GLY A 622 78.44 -40.09 -57.67
N GLY A 623 78.36 -39.35 -58.79
CA GLY A 623 79.51 -39.00 -59.62
C GLY A 623 79.83 -39.93 -60.80
N ASN A 624 79.03 -40.97 -61.07
CA ASN A 624 79.04 -41.67 -62.35
C ASN A 624 77.64 -42.15 -62.75
N ALA A 625 77.45 -42.47 -64.04
CA ALA A 625 76.14 -42.81 -64.60
C ALA A 625 75.43 -43.95 -63.84
N ASN A 626 76.16 -44.98 -63.42
CA ASN A 626 75.58 -46.11 -62.69
C ASN A 626 75.18 -45.74 -61.25
N ARG A 627 75.90 -44.81 -60.62
CA ARG A 627 75.58 -44.32 -59.29
C ARG A 627 74.36 -43.40 -59.32
N ASN A 628 74.33 -42.44 -60.26
CA ASN A 628 73.18 -41.55 -60.44
C ASN A 628 71.91 -42.35 -60.79
N ALA A 629 72.03 -43.39 -61.61
CA ALA A 629 70.91 -44.28 -61.92
C ALA A 629 70.28 -44.97 -60.68
N ARG A 630 71.00 -45.10 -59.57
CA ARG A 630 70.43 -45.62 -58.31
C ARG A 630 69.62 -44.57 -57.56
N PHE A 631 70.07 -43.31 -57.56
CA PHE A 631 69.27 -42.19 -57.05
C PHE A 631 67.98 -42.09 -57.86
N ASP A 632 68.07 -42.15 -59.18
CA ASP A 632 66.91 -42.17 -60.08
C ASP A 632 65.99 -43.36 -59.78
N ALA A 633 66.53 -44.56 -59.55
CA ALA A 633 65.73 -45.74 -59.24
C ALA A 633 64.98 -45.63 -57.89
N VAL A 634 65.63 -45.06 -56.86
CA VAL A 634 64.99 -44.78 -55.56
C VAL A 634 63.93 -43.70 -55.70
N ARG A 635 64.28 -42.57 -56.34
CA ARG A 635 63.38 -41.45 -56.60
C ARG A 635 62.15 -41.88 -57.39
N ALA A 636 62.34 -42.59 -58.50
CA ALA A 636 61.25 -43.13 -59.32
C ALA A 636 60.38 -44.13 -58.55
N HIS A 637 60.97 -44.94 -57.66
CA HIS A 637 60.19 -45.86 -56.83
C HIS A 637 59.34 -45.12 -55.79
N ILE A 638 59.91 -44.13 -55.09
CA ILE A 638 59.15 -43.28 -54.15
C ILE A 638 58.05 -42.53 -54.90
N GLN A 639 58.36 -41.87 -56.02
CA GLN A 639 57.38 -41.18 -56.88
C GLN A 639 56.24 -42.11 -57.30
N ASN A 640 56.56 -43.33 -57.75
CA ASN A 640 55.56 -44.33 -58.11
C ASN A 640 54.70 -44.75 -56.91
N GLN A 641 55.28 -44.94 -55.72
CA GLN A 641 54.51 -45.23 -54.51
C GLN A 641 53.63 -44.05 -54.08
N MET A 642 54.13 -42.82 -54.18
CA MET A 642 53.34 -41.62 -53.92
C MET A 642 52.16 -41.48 -54.89
N GLY A 643 52.32 -41.89 -56.15
CA GLY A 643 51.25 -41.84 -57.16
C GLY A 643 50.24 -43.00 -57.12
N THR A 644 50.63 -44.17 -56.61
CA THR A 644 49.80 -45.40 -56.73
C THR A 644 49.38 -46.02 -55.40
N ALA A 645 50.16 -45.82 -54.33
CA ALA A 645 49.97 -46.49 -53.05
C ALA A 645 49.74 -45.50 -51.89
N ALA A 646 49.94 -44.20 -52.10
CA ALA A 646 49.67 -43.20 -51.09
C ALA A 646 48.18 -43.20 -50.70
N PRO A 647 47.88 -43.16 -49.38
CA PRO A 647 46.51 -43.02 -48.93
C PRO A 647 45.97 -41.68 -49.42
N GLN A 648 44.69 -41.69 -49.79
CA GLN A 648 43.96 -40.49 -50.12
C GLN A 648 43.56 -39.78 -48.82
N LEU A 649 44.19 -38.65 -48.53
CA LEU A 649 44.02 -37.89 -47.30
C LEU A 649 43.12 -36.67 -47.54
N TYR A 650 42.32 -36.30 -46.54
CA TYR A 650 41.52 -35.08 -46.58
C TYR A 650 42.37 -33.89 -46.13
N LYS A 651 42.94 -33.18 -47.11
CA LYS A 651 43.97 -32.15 -46.89
C LYS A 651 43.45 -30.87 -46.24
N HIS A 652 42.16 -30.58 -46.38
CA HIS A 652 41.59 -29.35 -45.83
C HIS A 652 41.60 -29.37 -44.30
N LEU A 653 42.02 -28.25 -43.68
CA LEU A 653 42.15 -28.14 -42.22
C LEU A 653 40.81 -28.29 -41.47
N GLY A 654 39.71 -27.78 -42.03
CA GLY A 654 38.34 -28.00 -41.56
C GLY A 654 37.79 -29.44 -41.65
N LEU A 655 38.54 -30.42 -42.18
CA LEU A 655 38.15 -31.83 -42.21
C LEU A 655 38.92 -32.66 -41.18
N THR A 656 38.29 -33.73 -40.72
CA THR A 656 38.95 -34.79 -39.93
C THR A 656 39.67 -35.77 -40.85
N ALA A 657 40.51 -36.64 -40.28
CA ALA A 657 41.13 -37.75 -41.02
C ALA A 657 40.11 -38.65 -41.75
N ALA A 658 38.88 -38.72 -41.24
CA ALA A 658 37.77 -39.49 -41.83
C ALA A 658 36.97 -38.70 -42.90
N GLY A 659 37.36 -37.45 -43.19
CA GLY A 659 36.66 -36.61 -44.16
C GLY A 659 35.36 -35.98 -43.67
N ALA A 660 35.01 -36.18 -42.40
CA ALA A 660 33.91 -35.45 -41.77
C ALA A 660 34.33 -34.01 -41.48
N CYS A 661 33.43 -33.05 -41.66
CA CYS A 661 33.62 -31.68 -41.21
C CYS A 661 33.92 -31.66 -39.71
N ARG A 662 34.92 -30.88 -39.32
CA ARG A 662 35.21 -30.63 -37.91
C ARG A 662 34.04 -29.90 -37.29
N THR A 663 33.74 -30.27 -36.06
CA THR A 663 32.69 -29.67 -35.23
C THR A 663 33.16 -29.67 -33.78
N GLY A 664 32.67 -28.74 -32.99
CA GLY A 664 32.98 -28.68 -31.57
C GLY A 664 32.02 -27.79 -30.79
N PRO A 665 32.01 -27.92 -29.45
CA PRO A 665 31.32 -26.96 -28.60
C PRO A 665 32.04 -25.61 -28.62
N LEU A 666 31.29 -24.53 -28.43
CA LEU A 666 31.79 -23.20 -28.14
C LEU A 666 31.39 -22.84 -26.72
N ASP A 667 32.33 -22.34 -25.94
CA ASP A 667 32.00 -21.70 -24.67
C ASP A 667 31.34 -20.35 -24.96
N TRP A 668 30.04 -20.24 -24.66
CA TRP A 668 29.28 -19.03 -24.92
C TRP A 668 29.87 -17.81 -24.20
N ALA A 669 30.45 -17.98 -23.01
CA ALA A 669 30.99 -16.88 -22.22
C ALA A 669 32.26 -16.29 -22.87
N ALA A 670 33.03 -17.12 -23.57
CA ALA A 670 34.22 -16.72 -24.30
C ALA A 670 33.92 -16.31 -25.76
N THR A 671 32.87 -16.88 -26.36
CA THR A 671 32.58 -16.72 -27.79
C THR A 671 31.60 -15.58 -28.06
N VAL A 672 30.63 -15.32 -27.19
CA VAL A 672 29.62 -14.28 -27.45
C VAL A 672 30.13 -12.93 -26.98
N ASN A 673 30.30 -12.00 -27.91
CA ASN A 673 30.75 -10.66 -27.61
C ASN A 673 29.57 -9.83 -27.08
N MET A 674 29.43 -9.78 -25.75
CA MET A 674 28.33 -9.05 -25.11
C MET A 674 28.39 -7.53 -25.32
N GLY A 675 29.56 -6.96 -25.60
CA GLY A 675 29.70 -5.52 -25.89
C GLY A 675 29.24 -5.14 -27.30
N ARG A 676 29.28 -6.09 -28.24
CA ARG A 676 28.78 -5.90 -29.62
C ARG A 676 27.37 -6.46 -29.83
N SER A 677 26.95 -7.39 -28.99
CA SER A 677 25.61 -7.96 -29.06
C SER A 677 24.58 -7.02 -28.45
N HIS A 678 23.33 -7.12 -28.90
CA HIS A 678 22.18 -6.47 -28.25
C HIS A 678 20.95 -7.36 -28.35
N ALA A 679 19.84 -6.98 -27.71
CA ALA A 679 18.61 -7.79 -27.66
C ALA A 679 18.15 -8.45 -28.99
N GLN A 680 18.44 -7.86 -30.15
CA GLN A 680 18.06 -8.38 -31.47
C GLN A 680 19.25 -8.81 -32.34
N ARG A 681 20.48 -8.79 -31.81
CA ARG A 681 21.69 -9.16 -32.53
C ARG A 681 22.63 -9.96 -31.64
N ILE A 682 23.12 -11.09 -32.16
CA ILE A 682 24.15 -11.89 -31.51
C ILE A 682 25.46 -11.67 -32.26
N ALA A 683 26.47 -11.16 -31.57
CA ALA A 683 27.84 -11.05 -32.06
C ALA A 683 28.67 -12.20 -31.48
N VAL A 684 29.38 -12.93 -32.34
CA VAL A 684 30.28 -14.01 -31.92
C VAL A 684 31.69 -13.81 -32.43
N ASP A 685 32.64 -14.00 -31.53
CA ASP A 685 34.07 -14.02 -31.79
C ASP A 685 34.53 -15.47 -31.63
N LEU A 686 34.86 -16.13 -32.74
CA LEU A 686 35.32 -17.51 -32.76
C LEU A 686 36.72 -17.61 -32.13
N PRO A 687 36.98 -18.62 -31.27
CA PRO A 687 38.31 -18.83 -30.72
C PRO A 687 39.32 -19.10 -31.84
N ALA A 688 40.53 -18.58 -31.68
CA ALA A 688 41.62 -18.68 -32.66
C ALA A 688 42.99 -18.87 -31.99
N VAL A 689 43.00 -19.51 -30.82
CA VAL A 689 44.20 -19.71 -30.00
C VAL A 689 45.03 -20.88 -30.55
N ASN A 690 44.37 -21.95 -30.98
CA ASN A 690 44.99 -23.13 -31.57
C ASN A 690 44.71 -23.20 -33.08
N PRO A 691 45.60 -23.81 -33.87
CA PRO A 691 45.40 -23.99 -35.32
C PRO A 691 44.10 -24.72 -35.70
N ASP A 692 43.58 -25.53 -34.79
CA ASP A 692 42.36 -26.32 -34.99
C ASP A 692 41.08 -25.60 -34.51
N ASP A 693 41.20 -24.42 -33.89
CA ASP A 693 40.06 -23.65 -33.43
C ASP A 693 39.28 -23.07 -34.63
N PRO A 694 37.95 -22.94 -34.54
CA PRO A 694 37.11 -22.47 -35.64
C PRO A 694 37.51 -21.10 -36.20
N GLY A 695 37.97 -20.17 -35.37
CA GLY A 695 38.40 -18.84 -35.81
C GLY A 695 39.70 -18.87 -36.62
N SER A 696 40.60 -19.82 -36.35
CA SER A 696 41.81 -20.04 -37.16
C SER A 696 41.51 -20.70 -38.51
N LEU A 697 40.39 -21.43 -38.59
CA LEU A 697 39.91 -22.07 -39.82
C LEU A 697 39.02 -21.14 -40.66
N ALA A 698 38.48 -20.06 -40.09
CA ALA A 698 37.49 -19.21 -40.74
C ALA A 698 38.08 -18.44 -41.95
N GLY A 699 37.43 -18.54 -43.10
CA GLY A 699 37.82 -17.84 -44.34
C GLY A 699 36.94 -18.21 -45.53
N ALA A 700 37.30 -17.70 -46.71
CA ALA A 700 36.73 -18.23 -47.95
C ALA A 700 37.19 -19.68 -48.15
N LEU A 701 36.32 -20.53 -48.70
CA LEU A 701 36.63 -21.94 -48.92
C LEU A 701 37.89 -22.10 -49.78
N SER A 702 38.95 -22.64 -49.19
CA SER A 702 40.30 -22.81 -49.74
C SER A 702 41.05 -23.91 -48.98
N ASP A 703 42.25 -24.31 -49.39
CA ASP A 703 42.96 -25.41 -48.73
C ASP A 703 43.29 -25.15 -47.24
N THR A 704 43.39 -23.88 -46.85
CA THR A 704 43.77 -23.45 -45.50
C THR A 704 42.65 -22.79 -44.72
N GLN A 705 41.50 -22.50 -45.34
CA GLN A 705 40.39 -21.82 -44.70
C GLN A 705 39.02 -22.31 -45.21
N CYS A 706 38.00 -22.27 -44.37
CA CYS A 706 36.61 -22.57 -44.75
C CYS A 706 35.61 -21.66 -44.05
N PRO A 707 34.39 -21.53 -44.63
CA PRO A 707 33.28 -20.96 -43.88
C PRO A 707 32.96 -21.82 -42.66
N ILE A 708 32.57 -21.19 -41.56
CA ILE A 708 32.19 -21.83 -40.30
C ILE A 708 30.71 -21.58 -40.06
N ASP A 709 29.96 -22.65 -39.83
CA ASP A 709 28.58 -22.60 -39.38
C ASP A 709 28.54 -22.61 -37.85
N VAL A 710 28.01 -21.56 -37.25
CA VAL A 710 27.81 -21.47 -35.80
C VAL A 710 26.32 -21.64 -35.50
N TYR A 711 26.00 -22.62 -34.67
CA TYR A 711 24.64 -22.99 -34.31
C TYR A 711 24.25 -22.36 -32.97
N PHE A 712 23.09 -21.72 -32.95
CA PHE A 712 22.50 -21.07 -31.80
C PHE A 712 21.12 -21.61 -31.52
N LYS A 713 20.82 -21.70 -30.23
CA LYS A 713 19.51 -22.03 -29.73
C LYS A 713 19.05 -20.90 -28.82
N PHE A 714 17.90 -20.30 -29.14
CA PHE A 714 17.33 -19.22 -28.34
C PHE A 714 15.84 -19.44 -28.12
N GLU A 715 15.32 -18.79 -27.09
CA GLU A 715 13.92 -18.79 -26.73
C GLU A 715 13.28 -17.46 -27.14
N HIS A 716 12.06 -17.51 -27.68
CA HIS A 716 11.29 -16.31 -27.95
C HIS A 716 10.84 -15.66 -26.63
N GLN A 717 11.35 -14.47 -26.35
CA GLN A 717 10.98 -13.69 -25.17
C GLN A 717 10.35 -12.37 -25.59
N VAL A 718 9.33 -11.95 -24.83
CA VAL A 718 8.73 -10.62 -24.94
C VAL A 718 9.18 -9.76 -23.78
N LYS A 719 9.46 -8.49 -24.07
CA LYS A 719 9.80 -7.48 -23.08
C LYS A 719 8.56 -7.08 -22.31
N ILE A 720 8.65 -7.01 -20.97
CA ILE A 720 7.56 -6.49 -20.14
C ILE A 720 8.01 -5.34 -19.24
N ASN A 721 7.05 -4.64 -18.63
CA ASN A 721 7.36 -3.56 -17.68
C ASN A 721 7.26 -4.01 -16.23
N GLY A 722 6.46 -5.03 -15.93
CA GLY A 722 6.30 -5.52 -14.58
C GLY A 722 5.73 -6.93 -14.53
N ASN A 723 5.80 -7.55 -13.36
CA ASN A 723 5.25 -8.88 -13.13
C ASN A 723 4.92 -9.10 -11.64
N ALA A 724 3.68 -9.50 -11.35
CA ALA A 724 3.19 -9.82 -10.01
C ALA A 724 2.99 -11.32 -9.72
N ASN A 725 3.57 -12.24 -10.51
CA ASN A 725 3.36 -13.69 -10.32
C ASN A 725 4.15 -14.32 -9.16
N ASN A 726 5.07 -13.59 -8.53
CA ASN A 726 5.91 -14.12 -7.43
C ASN A 726 5.26 -13.83 -6.05
N PRO A 727 5.95 -13.85 -4.91
CA PRO A 727 5.47 -13.21 -3.66
C PRO A 727 5.76 -11.70 -3.63
N TRP A 728 6.69 -11.23 -4.46
CA TRP A 728 7.05 -9.82 -4.67
C TRP A 728 6.65 -9.35 -6.08
N VAL A 729 6.55 -8.05 -6.25
CA VAL A 729 6.34 -7.42 -7.55
C VAL A 729 7.69 -7.15 -8.19
N VAL A 730 7.83 -7.48 -9.47
CA VAL A 730 9.01 -7.08 -10.25
C VAL A 730 8.63 -5.89 -11.10
N ILE A 731 9.44 -4.83 -11.05
CA ILE A 731 9.23 -3.61 -11.81
C ILE A 731 10.48 -3.31 -12.62
N LYS A 732 10.29 -3.10 -13.91
CA LYS A 732 11.27 -2.47 -14.76
C LYS A 732 11.28 -0.98 -14.47
N LEU A 733 12.41 -0.45 -14.03
CA LEU A 733 12.59 0.99 -13.97
C LEU A 733 12.97 1.49 -15.36
N GLY A 734 11.99 2.01 -16.10
CA GLY A 734 12.21 2.61 -17.41
C GLY A 734 13.25 3.72 -17.31
N THR A 735 14.37 3.60 -18.04
CA THR A 735 15.43 4.61 -18.11
C THR A 735 15.41 5.38 -19.43
N GLU A 736 14.40 5.12 -20.26
CA GLU A 736 14.39 5.51 -21.67
C GLU A 736 13.25 6.48 -21.93
N GLY A 737 13.59 7.73 -22.20
CA GLY A 737 12.66 8.79 -22.55
C GLY A 737 12.16 9.64 -21.37
N PRO A 738 11.68 10.86 -21.63
CA PRO A 738 11.23 11.81 -20.60
C PRO A 738 9.95 11.36 -19.84
N ALA A 739 9.16 10.43 -20.40
CA ALA A 739 7.94 9.91 -19.79
C ALA A 739 8.15 8.64 -18.94
N ALA A 740 9.38 8.13 -18.86
CA ALA A 740 9.67 6.86 -18.19
C ALA A 740 9.26 6.80 -16.70
N PRO A 741 9.42 7.86 -15.88
CA PRO A 741 8.97 7.85 -14.48
C PRO A 741 7.46 7.64 -14.29
N GLU A 742 6.65 8.15 -15.21
CA GLU A 742 5.19 8.03 -15.17
C GLU A 742 4.78 6.58 -15.52
N CYS A 743 5.36 6.01 -16.58
CA CYS A 743 5.12 4.62 -16.99
C CYS A 743 5.49 3.59 -15.91
N VAL A 744 6.60 3.83 -15.20
CA VAL A 744 6.99 3.02 -14.03
C VAL A 744 5.90 3.02 -12.98
N SER A 745 5.26 4.16 -12.76
CA SER A 745 4.26 4.32 -11.71
C SER A 745 2.94 3.67 -12.07
N GLU A 746 2.51 3.78 -13.32
CA GLU A 746 1.36 3.01 -13.82
C GLU A 746 1.61 1.52 -13.62
N THR A 747 2.83 1.06 -13.91
CA THR A 747 3.24 -0.34 -13.73
C THR A 747 3.24 -0.72 -12.25
N VAL A 748 3.80 0.11 -11.36
CA VAL A 748 3.76 -0.11 -9.90
C VAL A 748 2.32 -0.20 -9.40
N MET A 749 1.43 0.69 -9.85
CA MET A 749 0.03 0.68 -9.45
C MET A 749 -0.72 -0.52 -10.04
N HIS A 750 -0.43 -0.92 -11.29
CA HIS A 750 -0.97 -2.11 -11.94
C HIS A 750 -0.55 -3.37 -11.19
N GLU A 751 0.75 -3.64 -11.11
CA GLU A 751 1.29 -4.85 -10.50
C GLU A 751 1.05 -4.89 -8.99
N GLY A 752 1.09 -3.73 -8.33
CA GLY A 752 0.68 -3.59 -6.93
C GLY A 752 -0.80 -3.93 -6.74
N ALA A 753 -1.67 -3.55 -7.67
CA ALA A 753 -3.09 -3.88 -7.59
C ALA A 753 -3.38 -5.39 -7.76
N HIS A 754 -2.52 -6.15 -8.43
CA HIS A 754 -2.60 -7.63 -8.39
C HIS A 754 -2.46 -8.15 -6.97
N ARG A 755 -1.52 -7.59 -6.18
CA ARG A 755 -1.37 -7.89 -4.74
C ARG A 755 -2.58 -7.43 -3.94
N LEU A 756 -3.21 -6.37 -4.38
CA LEU A 756 -4.48 -5.91 -3.83
C LEU A 756 -5.68 -6.70 -4.40
N GLY A 757 -5.46 -7.82 -5.10
CA GLY A 757 -6.50 -8.77 -5.51
C GLY A 757 -7.42 -8.24 -6.60
N LEU A 758 -6.96 -7.31 -7.43
CA LEU A 758 -7.72 -6.81 -8.58
C LEU A 758 -7.54 -7.66 -9.87
N ALA A 759 -6.95 -8.85 -9.77
CA ALA A 759 -6.68 -9.76 -10.89
C ALA A 759 -6.88 -11.25 -10.55
N ALA A 760 -7.09 -12.11 -11.55
CA ALA A 760 -7.31 -13.55 -11.38
C ALA A 760 -6.27 -14.42 -12.14
N PRO A 761 -5.75 -15.52 -11.55
CA PRO A 761 -5.79 -15.92 -10.15
C PRO A 761 -4.68 -15.17 -9.41
N ALA A 762 -5.00 -14.09 -8.69
CA ALA A 762 -4.01 -13.45 -7.84
C ALA A 762 -3.41 -14.52 -6.92
N HIS A 763 -2.12 -14.80 -7.07
CA HIS A 763 -1.36 -15.50 -6.05
C HIS A 763 -1.57 -14.69 -4.78
N GLY A 764 -2.37 -15.21 -3.85
CA GLY A 764 -2.75 -14.50 -2.64
C GLY A 764 -1.51 -13.91 -2.00
N VAL A 765 -1.57 -12.65 -1.59
CA VAL A 765 -0.50 -12.07 -0.78
C VAL A 765 -0.44 -12.89 0.50
N PRO A 766 0.75 -13.34 0.97
CA PRO A 766 0.85 -14.02 2.25
C PRO A 766 0.15 -13.22 3.36
N GLY A 767 -0.82 -13.83 4.03
CA GLY A 767 -1.63 -13.19 5.07
C GLY A 767 -2.92 -12.50 4.59
N ILE A 768 -3.15 -12.36 3.28
CA ILE A 768 -4.39 -11.81 2.72
C ILE A 768 -5.13 -12.95 1.99
N PRO A 769 -6.37 -13.29 2.38
CA PRO A 769 -7.20 -14.21 1.61
C PRO A 769 -7.24 -13.78 0.14
N ALA A 770 -7.15 -14.74 -0.79
CA ALA A 770 -7.33 -14.46 -2.22
C ALA A 770 -8.65 -13.70 -2.38
N ALA A 771 -8.61 -12.56 -3.07
CA ALA A 771 -9.82 -11.80 -3.30
C ALA A 771 -10.82 -12.71 -4.02
N LYS A 772 -12.10 -12.67 -3.60
CA LYS A 772 -13.17 -13.10 -4.49
C LYS A 772 -12.95 -12.36 -5.79
N LYS A 773 -12.80 -13.10 -6.87
CA LYS A 773 -12.56 -12.55 -8.20
C LYS A 773 -13.63 -11.49 -8.54
N ILE A 774 -13.37 -10.63 -9.53
CA ILE A 774 -14.37 -9.67 -10.02
C ILE A 774 -15.70 -10.37 -10.41
N ASP A 775 -15.67 -11.65 -10.82
CA ASP A 775 -16.86 -12.48 -11.09
C ASP A 775 -17.47 -13.15 -9.83
N GLU A 776 -16.71 -13.33 -8.75
CA GLU A 776 -17.18 -13.91 -7.48
C GLU A 776 -17.59 -12.84 -6.44
N ALA A 777 -17.28 -11.57 -6.69
CA ALA A 777 -17.40 -10.49 -5.71
C ALA A 777 -18.80 -9.88 -5.58
N ASP A 778 -19.74 -10.07 -6.52
CA ASP A 778 -21.20 -9.88 -6.33
C ASP A 778 -21.96 -9.77 -7.67
N ALA A 779 -23.21 -10.25 -7.71
CA ALA A 779 -24.22 -9.86 -8.71
C ALA A 779 -24.57 -8.33 -8.69
N VAL A 780 -23.99 -7.59 -7.74
CA VAL A 780 -24.25 -6.18 -7.39
C VAL A 780 -23.43 -5.20 -8.24
N TYR A 781 -22.35 -5.64 -8.89
CA TYR A 781 -21.64 -4.82 -9.86
C TYR A 781 -21.74 -5.46 -11.26
N PRO A 782 -22.93 -5.43 -11.88
CA PRO A 782 -23.09 -5.88 -13.26
C PRO A 782 -22.10 -5.14 -14.15
N HIS A 783 -21.72 -5.77 -15.27
CA HIS A 783 -21.04 -5.09 -16.38
C HIS A 783 -21.78 -3.77 -16.68
N ASN A 784 -21.29 -2.65 -16.15
CA ASN A 784 -22.10 -1.44 -16.07
C ASN A 784 -21.95 -0.67 -17.38
N GLY A 785 -22.74 -1.08 -18.37
CA GLY A 785 -22.84 -0.44 -19.69
C GLY A 785 -21.80 -0.89 -20.72
N THR A 786 -21.67 -0.09 -21.78
CA THR A 786 -20.90 -0.37 -23.00
C THR A 786 -19.37 -0.36 -22.82
N LEU A 787 -18.85 -0.11 -21.61
CA LEU A 787 -17.42 0.02 -21.29
C LEU A 787 -16.91 -1.09 -20.34
N GLY A 788 -17.38 -2.33 -20.56
CA GLY A 788 -17.30 -3.42 -19.56
C GLY A 788 -15.92 -3.75 -18.98
N HIS A 789 -15.94 -4.53 -17.89
CA HIS A 789 -14.93 -4.43 -16.82
C HIS A 789 -14.07 -5.67 -16.59
N TYR A 790 -14.27 -6.77 -17.31
CA TYR A 790 -13.47 -7.99 -17.17
C TYR A 790 -12.97 -8.42 -18.53
N TYR A 791 -11.66 -8.66 -18.64
CA TYR A 791 -11.01 -9.03 -19.88
C TYR A 791 -9.91 -10.06 -19.62
N THR A 792 -10.00 -11.17 -20.33
CA THR A 792 -9.06 -12.30 -20.33
C THR A 792 -8.60 -12.65 -21.75
N GLY A 793 -8.98 -11.82 -22.74
CA GLY A 793 -8.76 -12.08 -24.16
C GLY A 793 -7.35 -11.73 -24.65
N HIS A 794 -7.06 -12.20 -25.86
CA HIS A 794 -5.97 -11.76 -26.75
C HIS A 794 -4.60 -11.48 -26.12
N GLY A 795 -4.09 -12.41 -25.32
CA GLY A 795 -2.71 -12.38 -24.81
C GLY A 795 -2.55 -11.89 -23.37
N HIS A 796 -3.63 -11.52 -22.69
CA HIS A 796 -3.57 -11.30 -21.24
C HIS A 796 -3.37 -12.62 -20.49
N ASN A 797 -2.33 -12.66 -19.64
CA ASN A 797 -2.14 -13.73 -18.67
C ASN A 797 -2.94 -13.42 -17.39
N GLY A 798 -4.25 -13.65 -17.43
CA GLY A 798 -5.16 -13.43 -16.29
C GLY A 798 -6.28 -12.45 -16.59
N GLY A 799 -7.30 -12.44 -15.73
CA GLY A 799 -8.45 -11.54 -15.86
C GLY A 799 -8.21 -10.20 -15.18
N HIS A 800 -8.35 -9.10 -15.91
CA HIS A 800 -8.13 -7.74 -15.39
C HIS A 800 -9.22 -6.76 -15.84
N CYS A 801 -9.19 -5.54 -15.27
CA CYS A 801 -10.14 -4.49 -15.63
C CYS A 801 -9.78 -3.83 -16.96
N ALA A 802 -10.74 -3.82 -17.91
CA ALA A 802 -10.61 -3.18 -19.22
C ALA A 802 -11.52 -1.95 -19.39
N TYR A 803 -11.81 -1.24 -18.29
CA TYR A 803 -12.71 -0.09 -18.32
C TYR A 803 -12.29 0.95 -19.36
N GLY A 804 -13.23 1.34 -20.22
CA GLY A 804 -13.00 2.23 -21.35
C GLY A 804 -12.97 1.53 -22.71
N LEU A 805 -12.87 0.19 -22.75
CA LEU A 805 -13.03 -0.58 -23.99
C LEU A 805 -14.50 -0.94 -24.24
N SER A 806 -14.94 -0.72 -25.49
CA SER A 806 -16.19 -1.27 -25.99
C SER A 806 -16.12 -2.80 -26.14
N ASP A 807 -17.27 -3.47 -26.20
CA ASP A 807 -17.30 -4.93 -26.40
C ASP A 807 -16.72 -5.35 -27.76
N ALA A 808 -16.91 -4.53 -28.81
CA ALA A 808 -16.26 -4.72 -30.10
C ALA A 808 -14.73 -4.68 -29.97
N GLN A 809 -14.21 -3.68 -29.26
CA GLN A 809 -12.77 -3.57 -28.98
C GLN A 809 -12.24 -4.76 -28.18
N LYS A 810 -12.97 -5.25 -27.17
CA LYS A 810 -12.56 -6.49 -26.48
C LYS A 810 -12.53 -7.70 -27.40
N GLY A 811 -13.42 -7.74 -28.38
CA GLY A 811 -13.50 -8.81 -29.38
C GLY A 811 -12.35 -8.79 -30.40
N THR A 812 -11.76 -7.62 -30.69
CA THR A 812 -10.81 -7.45 -31.79
C THR A 812 -9.43 -6.92 -31.41
N ASP A 813 -9.30 -6.20 -30.29
CA ASP A 813 -8.03 -5.58 -29.90
C ASP A 813 -7.14 -6.64 -29.26
N PRO A 814 -6.00 -7.01 -29.89
CA PRO A 814 -4.99 -7.75 -29.19
C PRO A 814 -4.47 -6.94 -28.01
N PHE A 815 -3.97 -7.62 -26.96
CA PHE A 815 -3.06 -7.01 -26.00
C PHE A 815 -1.77 -6.63 -26.73
N ASN A 816 -1.83 -5.53 -27.47
CA ASN A 816 -0.72 -4.98 -28.19
C ASN A 816 -0.28 -3.72 -27.44
N TRP A 817 0.98 -3.77 -26.98
CA TRP A 817 1.74 -2.76 -26.27
C TRP A 817 1.78 -1.38 -26.97
N THR A 818 1.30 -1.29 -28.22
CA THR A 818 1.41 -0.10 -29.08
C THR A 818 0.08 0.55 -29.48
N THR A 819 -1.07 -0.12 -29.35
CA THR A 819 -2.32 0.35 -30.01
C THR A 819 -3.58 0.44 -29.15
N SER A 820 -3.59 0.00 -27.88
CA SER A 820 -4.83 -0.02 -27.09
C SER A 820 -5.19 1.38 -26.52
N GLN A 821 -5.66 2.25 -27.40
CA GLN A 821 -5.84 3.68 -27.12
C GLN A 821 -7.07 4.05 -26.25
N ALA A 822 -7.97 3.10 -25.99
CA ALA A 822 -9.28 3.39 -25.38
C ALA A 822 -9.41 3.03 -23.88
N CYS A 823 -8.49 2.23 -23.32
CA CYS A 823 -8.61 1.85 -21.91
C CYS A 823 -8.12 2.96 -20.97
N LYS A 824 -8.85 3.17 -19.86
CA LYS A 824 -8.63 4.29 -18.91
C LYS A 824 -8.20 3.85 -17.51
N CYS A 825 -8.14 2.53 -17.24
CA CYS A 825 -7.81 2.00 -15.91
C CYS A 825 -6.38 1.47 -15.85
N PHE A 826 -5.66 1.73 -14.75
CA PHE A 826 -4.35 1.11 -14.50
C PHE A 826 -4.35 -0.41 -14.67
N LEU A 827 -5.43 -1.10 -14.27
CA LEU A 827 -5.50 -2.56 -14.29
C LEU A 827 -5.48 -3.17 -15.69
N TYR A 828 -5.65 -2.40 -16.75
CA TYR A 828 -5.56 -2.95 -18.09
C TYR A 828 -4.12 -3.25 -18.51
N GLY A 829 -3.11 -2.61 -17.91
CA GLY A 829 -1.71 -3.05 -18.04
C GLY A 829 -1.06 -2.93 -19.43
N SER A 830 -1.72 -2.35 -20.42
CA SER A 830 -1.14 -2.11 -21.76
C SER A 830 -0.20 -0.89 -21.80
N GLY A 831 0.77 -0.82 -20.89
CA GLY A 831 1.77 0.24 -20.80
C GLY A 831 2.84 0.07 -21.86
N GLY A 832 2.91 0.96 -22.85
CA GLY A 832 4.04 1.03 -23.78
C GLY A 832 5.27 1.71 -23.15
N ARG A 833 6.42 1.62 -23.83
CA ARG A 833 7.69 2.29 -23.45
C ARG A 833 7.57 3.83 -23.44
N ASP A 834 6.66 4.36 -24.26
CA ASP A 834 6.53 5.79 -24.55
C ASP A 834 5.07 6.26 -24.45
N ASP A 835 4.35 5.98 -23.34
CA ASP A 835 2.98 6.49 -23.14
C ASP A 835 2.98 8.01 -22.87
N SER A 836 3.51 8.77 -23.83
CA SER A 836 3.44 10.22 -23.96
C SER A 836 2.01 10.74 -23.97
N SER A 837 1.02 9.85 -24.12
CA SER A 837 -0.38 10.22 -24.18
C SER A 837 -1.09 10.25 -22.83
N ARG A 838 -0.42 9.89 -21.72
CA ARG A 838 -0.94 10.00 -20.34
C ARG A 838 -2.37 9.48 -20.17
N ARG A 839 -2.73 8.39 -20.84
CA ARG A 839 -4.15 8.00 -20.97
C ARG A 839 -4.71 7.30 -19.73
N ARG A 840 -3.84 6.83 -18.83
CA ARG A 840 -4.23 6.09 -17.62
C ARG A 840 -3.57 6.70 -16.40
N MET A 841 -4.24 7.67 -15.77
CA MET A 841 -3.71 8.28 -14.55
C MET A 841 -4.47 7.84 -13.29
N SER A 842 -5.38 6.87 -13.40
CA SER A 842 -6.13 6.40 -12.23
C SER A 842 -6.72 5.00 -12.40
N PHE A 843 -7.07 4.40 -11.27
CA PHE A 843 -8.03 3.31 -11.24
C PHE A 843 -9.41 3.82 -11.69
N CYS A 844 -10.18 3.01 -12.43
CA CYS A 844 -11.56 3.37 -12.75
C CYS A 844 -12.41 3.44 -11.46
N PRO A 845 -13.58 4.12 -11.46
CA PRO A 845 -14.42 4.26 -10.28
C PRO A 845 -14.73 2.93 -9.57
N GLN A 846 -14.94 1.85 -10.32
CA GLN A 846 -15.18 0.53 -9.75
C GLN A 846 -13.93 -0.06 -9.08
N CYS A 847 -12.76 0.02 -9.73
CA CYS A 847 -11.51 -0.43 -9.12
C CYS A 847 -11.16 0.41 -7.88
N GLN A 848 -11.46 1.72 -7.89
CA GLN A 848 -11.35 2.58 -6.71
C GLN A 848 -12.27 2.09 -5.60
N ASP A 849 -13.55 1.82 -5.87
CA ASP A 849 -14.50 1.31 -4.87
C ASP A 849 -14.06 -0.05 -4.29
N ILE A 850 -13.60 -0.97 -5.14
CA ILE A 850 -13.08 -2.27 -4.70
C ILE A 850 -11.85 -2.08 -3.83
N LEU A 851 -10.90 -1.24 -4.26
CA LEU A 851 -9.71 -0.95 -3.48
C LEU A 851 -10.08 -0.27 -2.18
N ARG A 852 -11.03 0.67 -2.16
CA ARG A 852 -11.50 1.41 -0.98
C ARG A 852 -12.05 0.51 0.11
N GLY A 853 -12.91 -0.45 -0.23
CA GLY A 853 -13.50 -1.33 0.77
C GLY A 853 -12.77 -2.66 0.96
N LYS A 854 -11.57 -2.84 0.40
CA LYS A 854 -10.78 -4.06 0.65
C LYS A 854 -10.14 -4.03 2.03
N GLU A 855 -10.20 -5.16 2.72
CA GLU A 855 -9.37 -5.42 3.89
C GLU A 855 -7.90 -5.50 3.46
N LEU A 856 -7.13 -4.48 3.82
CA LEU A 856 -5.70 -4.35 3.50
C LEU A 856 -4.82 -4.74 4.70
N THR A 857 -5.29 -5.68 5.51
CA THR A 857 -4.67 -6.06 6.79
C THR A 857 -3.30 -6.69 6.64
#